data_AF-A0A4Q1BER4-F1
#
_entry.id   AF-A0A4Q1BER4-F1
#
_cell.length_a   1.000
_cell.length_b   1.000
_cell.length_c   1.000
_cell.angle_alpha   90.00
_cell.angle_beta   90.00
_cell.angle_gamma   90.00
#
_symmetry.space_group_name_H-M   'P 1'
#
loop_
_entity.id
_entity.type
_entity.pdbx_description
1 polymer ?
#
loop_
_entity_poly.entity_id
_entity_poly.type
_entity_poly.pdbx_seq_one_letter_code
_entity_poly.pdbx_strand_id
1 'polypeptide(L)'
;MSDITTFPSVNSPLSVLILGAGGREHALAYKIAQSSRVTRVYVCPGNGGTALMGGKVINLSLSWGPEDAFKSVVSWAVENGVGLVVPGPEQPLVDGVELAFRKVGIPVFGPSPAAALLEGSKALSKSFMARHSIPTASFRSFTSSQYREASAYIKSNPFPSGRCVIKASGLAAGKGVLIPTTTEEALTALKSVMVDKEFGDAGDEVVIEEYLTGPEISVLAFSDGYTIIPMPAAQDHKRIGEGDTGPNTGGMGAYAPAPVATPEIMSRCVKEALEPTLRGMRADGHPFVGMLFTGFMLTPDGPKVLEYNVRFGDPETQALMLLLDDETDLADVMMACVERRLDSVKLNYRPGYSVSVVLASQGYPGKYIKGLPITIQPSLPPNVHIFHAGTTISDSTGVTDGGRVLAICASGPTLRKAVSLAYQGVDLVDFQGKTYRRDIAYRALSNEPSLLPPSSSTSTPNSISNVKSSIPLTYASAGVSVDSGNLLVETIKPVVKATRRPGADGLIGGFGGSFDLSKAGYKDPILVSGTDGVGTKLRLALNYGKHTTVGIDLVAMSVNDLIVQGAEPLYFLDYYGCAKLDVQTAADVITGIAEGCLQAGCALIGGETAEMPGMYHGDDYDLAGFAVGAVERDLLLPQPDIKEGDVLIGLKSSGPHSNGFSLIRKIIDLSGLSLHSTCPWNEPTETFQISQTSTSSTLPSSSNPSSITSGLEEEKPISISIGEALLTPTKIYIKPLLPGIRKGLYKGMSHITGGGFTENIPRIFSPESELGVEIHLNSWELPNLWKWIMKVGNVQPTELVRTFNCGIGMVIVVGEDKVDEALKSLKEGGESGVIMGKVVKKKGVEYVGLESWA
;
A
#
# COMPACT_ATOMS: atom_id res chain seq x y z
N MET A 1 7.03 21.95 -10.15
CA MET A 1 6.79 20.51 -10.24
C MET A 1 5.75 20.23 -9.17
N SER A 2 4.51 20.03 -9.59
CA SER A 2 3.32 19.96 -8.74
C SER A 2 3.06 18.52 -8.31
N ASP A 3 2.74 18.36 -7.02
CA ASP A 3 2.42 17.08 -6.39
C ASP A 3 1.24 16.40 -7.11
N ILE A 4 1.53 15.26 -7.74
CA ILE A 4 0.53 14.34 -8.27
C ILE A 4 -0.16 13.66 -7.08
N THR A 5 -1.49 13.67 -7.10
CA THR A 5 -2.42 13.04 -6.15
C THR A 5 -2.06 11.57 -5.86
N THR A 6 -1.25 11.35 -4.82
CA THR A 6 -1.11 10.06 -4.14
C THR A 6 -2.25 9.91 -3.13
N PHE A 7 -2.82 8.71 -2.97
CA PHE A 7 -3.69 8.42 -1.83
C PHE A 7 -3.03 8.93 -0.54
N PRO A 8 -3.76 9.61 0.37
CA PRO A 8 -3.19 9.90 1.68
C PRO A 8 -2.71 8.60 2.29
N SER A 9 -1.43 8.56 2.71
CA SER A 9 -0.88 7.43 3.44
C SER A 9 -1.84 7.11 4.57
N VAL A 10 -2.20 5.84 4.74
CA VAL A 10 -2.95 5.42 5.93
C VAL A 10 -2.04 5.75 7.12
N ASN A 11 -2.32 6.85 7.82
CA ASN A 11 -1.55 7.35 8.97
C ASN A 11 -1.70 6.45 10.20
N SER A 12 -2.05 5.18 10.02
CA SER A 12 -2.11 4.20 11.09
C SER A 12 -0.69 3.82 11.52
N PRO A 13 -0.39 3.89 12.83
CA PRO A 13 0.90 3.45 13.37
C PRO A 13 1.23 2.00 12.98
N LEU A 14 2.46 1.74 12.55
CA LEU A 14 2.90 0.42 12.07
C LEU A 14 4.02 -0.16 12.94
N SER A 15 3.83 -1.39 13.44
CA SER A 15 4.90 -2.19 14.05
C SER A 15 5.38 -3.25 13.06
N VAL A 16 6.70 -3.33 12.83
CA VAL A 16 7.31 -4.26 11.87
C VAL A 16 8.13 -5.31 12.59
N LEU A 17 8.00 -6.58 12.19
CA LEU A 17 8.82 -7.70 12.66
C LEU A 17 9.73 -8.20 11.53
N ILE A 18 11.04 -8.13 11.71
CA ILE A 18 12.06 -8.66 10.81
C ILE A 18 12.57 -10.00 11.35
N LEU A 19 12.58 -11.04 10.52
CA LEU A 19 13.16 -12.34 10.89
C LEU A 19 14.55 -12.48 10.27
N GLY A 20 15.54 -12.78 11.10
CA GLY A 20 16.95 -12.95 10.71
C GLY A 20 17.93 -12.19 11.60
N ALA A 21 19.21 -12.29 11.26
CA ALA A 21 20.32 -11.85 12.11
C ALA A 21 21.56 -11.35 11.32
N GLY A 22 21.47 -11.22 10.00
CA GLY A 22 22.56 -10.84 9.11
C GLY A 22 22.66 -9.33 8.87
N GLY A 23 23.60 -8.95 8.00
CA GLY A 23 23.83 -7.57 7.61
C GLY A 23 22.69 -6.99 6.79
N ARG A 24 22.01 -7.85 6.02
CA ARG A 24 20.77 -7.52 5.31
C ARG A 24 19.66 -7.12 6.27
N GLU A 25 19.41 -7.89 7.33
CA GLU A 25 18.35 -7.56 8.29
C GLU A 25 18.67 -6.27 9.07
N HIS A 26 19.96 -6.02 9.37
CA HIS A 26 20.38 -4.74 9.93
C HIS A 26 20.10 -3.58 8.95
N ALA A 27 20.46 -3.71 7.67
CA ALA A 27 20.18 -2.65 6.67
C ALA A 27 18.68 -2.41 6.48
N LEU A 28 17.86 -3.46 6.51
CA LEU A 28 16.39 -3.33 6.50
C LEU A 28 15.89 -2.62 7.75
N ALA A 29 16.33 -3.02 8.94
CA ALA A 29 15.96 -2.34 10.20
C ALA A 29 16.34 -0.87 10.18
N TYR A 30 17.54 -0.54 9.66
CA TYR A 30 18.03 0.83 9.50
C TYR A 30 17.12 1.68 8.62
N LYS A 31 16.70 1.17 7.46
CA LYS A 31 15.85 1.95 6.55
C LYS A 31 14.39 1.99 7.01
N ILE A 32 13.85 0.89 7.53
CA ILE A 32 12.46 0.81 8.03
C ILE A 32 12.27 1.73 9.26
N ALA A 33 13.25 1.85 10.15
CA ALA A 33 13.15 2.71 11.32
C ALA A 33 13.03 4.22 10.98
N GLN A 34 13.43 4.62 9.77
CA GLN A 34 13.34 6.02 9.31
C GLN A 34 11.90 6.42 8.93
N SER A 35 11.03 5.45 8.64
CA SER A 35 9.62 5.69 8.34
C SER A 35 8.93 6.43 9.48
N SER A 36 8.17 7.49 9.17
CA SER A 36 7.36 8.21 10.16
C SER A 36 6.17 7.37 10.66
N ARG A 37 5.67 6.46 9.81
CA ARG A 37 4.57 5.53 10.11
C ARG A 37 4.99 4.43 11.07
N VAL A 38 6.25 4.00 11.02
CA VAL A 38 6.76 2.92 11.87
C VAL A 38 6.98 3.40 13.30
N THR A 39 6.32 2.76 14.27
CA THR A 39 6.49 3.01 15.70
C THR A 39 7.54 2.09 16.32
N ARG A 40 7.57 0.82 15.89
CA ARG A 40 8.52 -0.18 16.37
C ARG A 40 9.01 -1.11 15.26
N VAL A 41 10.29 -1.48 15.36
CA VAL A 41 10.93 -2.50 14.53
C VAL A 41 11.49 -3.57 15.46
N TYR A 42 10.89 -4.76 15.41
CA TYR A 42 11.38 -5.93 16.13
C TYR A 42 12.27 -6.74 15.20
N VAL A 43 13.44 -7.19 15.66
CA VAL A 43 14.34 -8.05 14.89
C VAL A 43 14.56 -9.36 15.64
N CYS A 44 14.26 -10.50 15.02
CA CYS A 44 14.30 -11.80 15.68
C CYS A 44 15.22 -12.79 14.95
N PRO A 45 16.34 -13.25 15.55
CA PRO A 45 16.88 -12.82 16.84
C PRO A 45 17.64 -11.47 16.77
N GLY A 46 17.93 -10.98 15.56
CA GLY A 46 18.82 -9.84 15.37
C GLY A 46 20.28 -10.18 15.69
N ASN A 47 21.12 -9.14 15.78
CA ASN A 47 22.55 -9.26 16.08
C ASN A 47 23.03 -8.11 16.97
N GLY A 48 24.33 -8.09 17.27
CA GLY A 48 24.95 -7.06 18.11
C GLY A 48 24.75 -5.63 17.57
N GLY A 49 24.67 -5.44 16.26
CA GLY A 49 24.41 -4.12 15.68
C GLY A 49 22.97 -3.66 15.84
N THR A 50 22.00 -4.54 15.55
CA THR A 50 20.57 -4.19 15.71
C THR A 50 20.20 -3.97 17.17
N ALA A 51 20.90 -4.61 18.11
CA ALA A 51 20.77 -4.35 19.55
C ALA A 51 21.23 -2.93 19.95
N LEU A 52 22.21 -2.37 19.23
CA LEU A 52 22.81 -1.06 19.51
C LEU A 52 22.12 0.11 18.79
N MET A 53 21.23 -0.15 17.83
CA MET A 53 20.56 0.90 17.06
C MET A 53 19.68 1.82 17.92
N GLY A 54 19.09 1.29 18.99
CA GLY A 54 18.19 2.04 19.86
C GLY A 54 16.96 2.61 19.14
N GLY A 55 16.33 3.62 19.73
CA GLY A 55 15.15 4.28 19.17
C GLY A 55 13.97 3.32 19.00
N LYS A 56 13.59 3.06 17.74
CA LYS A 56 12.46 2.18 17.37
C LYS A 56 12.83 0.69 17.32
N VAL A 57 14.11 0.34 17.28
CA VAL A 57 14.58 -1.03 17.00
C VAL A 57 14.81 -1.80 18.30
N ILE A 58 14.30 -3.04 18.37
CA ILE A 58 14.44 -3.95 19.52
C ILE A 58 14.72 -5.36 19.01
N ASN A 59 15.73 -6.04 19.56
CA ASN A 59 15.95 -7.46 19.31
C ASN A 59 15.03 -8.33 20.18
N LEU A 60 14.59 -9.46 19.63
CA LEU A 60 13.81 -10.47 20.33
C LEU A 60 14.60 -11.78 20.45
N SER A 61 14.27 -12.58 21.46
CA SER A 61 14.83 -13.92 21.63
C SER A 61 13.70 -14.94 21.63
N LEU A 62 13.06 -15.10 20.47
CA LEU A 62 12.00 -16.08 20.24
C LEU A 62 12.49 -17.15 19.27
N SER A 63 12.04 -18.38 19.48
CA SER A 63 12.21 -19.42 18.47
C SER A 63 11.29 -19.14 17.28
N TRP A 64 11.79 -19.36 16.08
CA TRP A 64 11.02 -19.37 14.85
C TRP A 64 11.60 -20.43 13.91
N GLY A 65 10.74 -21.20 13.27
CA GLY A 65 11.15 -22.20 12.29
C GLY A 65 10.17 -23.37 12.20
N PRO A 66 10.57 -24.44 11.49
CA PRO A 66 9.71 -25.60 11.27
C PRO A 66 9.48 -26.43 12.54
N GLU A 67 10.41 -26.38 13.51
CA GLU A 67 10.33 -27.15 14.76
C GLU A 67 9.08 -26.84 15.59
N ASP A 68 8.64 -25.56 15.62
CA ASP A 68 7.42 -25.13 16.30
C ASP A 68 6.33 -24.64 15.34
N ALA A 69 6.54 -24.84 14.02
CA ALA A 69 5.68 -24.32 12.95
C ALA A 69 5.36 -22.82 13.09
N PHE A 70 6.36 -22.03 13.50
CA PHE A 70 6.26 -20.58 13.75
C PHE A 70 5.28 -20.16 14.86
N LYS A 71 4.76 -21.10 15.67
CA LYS A 71 3.73 -20.79 16.68
C LYS A 71 4.18 -19.72 17.66
N SER A 72 5.40 -19.82 18.18
CA SER A 72 5.90 -18.90 19.21
C SER A 72 5.95 -17.46 18.71
N VAL A 73 6.51 -17.27 17.51
CA VAL A 73 6.65 -15.94 16.91
C VAL A 73 5.31 -15.37 16.42
N VAL A 74 4.39 -16.22 15.95
CA VAL A 74 3.05 -15.80 15.53
C VAL A 74 2.22 -15.34 16.73
N SER A 75 2.18 -16.13 17.82
CA SER A 75 1.46 -15.76 19.04
C SER A 75 1.95 -14.43 19.60
N TRP A 76 3.26 -14.27 19.72
CA TRP A 76 3.86 -13.02 20.21
C TRP A 76 3.51 -11.83 19.30
N ALA A 77 3.55 -12.01 17.98
CA ALA A 77 3.24 -10.95 17.03
C ALA A 77 1.79 -10.47 17.10
N VAL A 78 0.84 -11.40 17.32
CA VAL A 78 -0.57 -11.07 17.54
C VAL A 78 -0.75 -10.28 18.84
N GLU A 79 -0.14 -10.76 19.94
CA GLU A 79 -0.21 -10.10 21.25
C GLU A 79 0.37 -8.68 21.25
N ASN A 80 1.37 -8.41 20.41
CA ASN A 80 2.08 -7.13 20.34
C ASN A 80 1.65 -6.25 19.16
N GLY A 81 0.58 -6.61 18.45
CA GLY A 81 0.01 -5.79 17.36
C GLY A 81 0.98 -5.55 16.20
N VAL A 82 1.75 -6.57 15.80
CA VAL A 82 2.62 -6.49 14.61
C VAL A 82 1.75 -6.34 13.36
N GLY A 83 2.02 -5.28 12.58
CA GLY A 83 1.27 -4.96 11.36
C GLY A 83 1.96 -5.39 10.07
N LEU A 84 3.24 -5.77 10.12
CA LEU A 84 3.99 -6.28 8.96
C LEU A 84 5.13 -7.21 9.40
N VAL A 85 5.29 -8.36 8.72
CA VAL A 85 6.44 -9.26 8.90
C VAL A 85 7.33 -9.25 7.66
N VAL A 86 8.64 -9.20 7.87
CA VAL A 86 9.66 -9.17 6.82
C VAL A 86 10.66 -10.31 7.05
N PRO A 87 10.48 -11.48 6.44
CA PRO A 87 11.46 -12.55 6.46
C PRO A 87 12.71 -12.15 5.67
N GLY A 88 13.84 -12.07 6.35
CA GLY A 88 15.13 -11.78 5.74
C GLY A 88 15.73 -12.97 4.97
N PRO A 89 15.93 -14.13 5.61
CA PRO A 89 16.46 -15.32 4.96
C PRO A 89 15.39 -16.09 4.17
N GLU A 90 15.86 -16.94 3.27
CA GLU A 90 15.05 -17.77 2.37
C GLU A 90 14.36 -18.94 3.08
N GLN A 91 15.00 -19.52 4.09
CA GLN A 91 14.51 -20.75 4.73
C GLN A 91 13.09 -20.60 5.33
N PRO A 92 12.76 -19.54 6.09
CA PRO A 92 11.40 -19.32 6.58
C PRO A 92 10.34 -19.20 5.48
N LEU A 93 10.71 -18.67 4.32
CA LEU A 93 9.78 -18.52 3.19
C LEU A 93 9.40 -19.88 2.63
N VAL A 94 10.39 -20.77 2.46
CA VAL A 94 10.18 -22.15 2.02
C VAL A 94 9.42 -22.97 3.06
N ASP A 95 9.75 -22.78 4.35
CA ASP A 95 9.08 -23.47 5.47
C ASP A 95 7.65 -22.96 5.72
N GLY A 96 7.27 -21.85 5.08
CA GLY A 96 5.90 -21.36 5.03
C GLY A 96 5.51 -20.36 6.12
N VAL A 97 6.46 -19.52 6.55
CA VAL A 97 6.21 -18.39 7.46
C VAL A 97 5.07 -17.50 6.96
N GLU A 98 5.01 -17.25 5.65
CA GLU A 98 3.96 -16.45 5.02
C GLU A 98 2.57 -17.05 5.28
N LEU A 99 2.43 -18.36 5.12
CA LEU A 99 1.18 -19.06 5.36
C LEU A 99 0.80 -19.05 6.85
N ALA A 100 1.78 -19.15 7.75
CA ALA A 100 1.55 -19.13 9.19
C ALA A 100 0.96 -17.79 9.67
N PHE A 101 1.53 -16.67 9.23
CA PHE A 101 1.06 -15.33 9.58
C PHE A 101 -0.23 -14.93 8.84
N ARG A 102 -0.39 -15.33 7.57
CA ARG A 102 -1.63 -15.09 6.82
C ARG A 102 -2.86 -15.66 7.54
N LYS A 103 -2.74 -16.83 8.18
CA LYS A 103 -3.83 -17.46 8.94
C LYS A 103 -4.35 -16.62 10.10
N VAL A 104 -3.51 -15.75 10.67
CA VAL A 104 -3.89 -14.84 11.77
C VAL A 104 -4.12 -13.40 11.30
N GLY A 105 -4.13 -13.16 9.99
CA GLY A 105 -4.42 -11.84 9.40
C GLY A 105 -3.27 -10.84 9.44
N ILE A 106 -2.03 -11.27 9.74
CA ILE A 106 -0.85 -10.40 9.71
C ILE A 106 -0.17 -10.52 8.34
N PRO A 107 0.05 -9.40 7.62
CA PRO A 107 0.66 -9.46 6.30
C PRO A 107 2.18 -9.73 6.39
N VAL A 108 2.69 -10.44 5.38
CA VAL A 108 4.11 -10.80 5.27
C VAL A 108 4.65 -10.30 3.94
N PHE A 109 5.69 -9.46 3.97
CA PHE A 109 6.46 -9.09 2.79
C PHE A 109 7.36 -10.26 2.39
N GLY A 110 6.80 -11.22 1.67
CA GLY A 110 7.49 -12.41 1.21
C GLY A 110 6.56 -13.33 0.41
N PRO A 111 7.11 -14.20 -0.44
CA PRO A 111 6.32 -15.10 -1.26
C PRO A 111 5.61 -16.15 -0.42
N SER A 112 4.54 -16.73 -0.98
CA SER A 112 3.96 -17.96 -0.46
C SER A 112 4.98 -19.11 -0.51
N PRO A 113 4.81 -20.20 0.28
CA PRO A 113 5.73 -21.33 0.25
C PRO A 113 5.89 -21.92 -1.17
N ALA A 114 4.80 -21.98 -1.94
CA ALA A 114 4.83 -22.47 -3.32
C ALA A 114 5.64 -21.52 -4.24
N ALA A 115 5.52 -20.22 -4.06
CA ALA A 115 6.31 -19.25 -4.83
C ALA A 115 7.77 -19.19 -4.39
N ALA A 116 8.06 -19.49 -3.12
CA ALA A 116 9.42 -19.54 -2.59
C ALA A 116 10.26 -20.68 -3.20
N LEU A 117 9.62 -21.69 -3.81
CA LEU A 117 10.31 -22.78 -4.52
C LEU A 117 11.12 -22.31 -5.75
N LEU A 118 10.92 -21.07 -6.23
CA LEU A 118 11.81 -20.48 -7.23
C LEU A 118 13.28 -20.41 -6.76
N GLU A 119 13.53 -20.22 -5.46
CA GLU A 119 14.85 -20.36 -4.82
C GLU A 119 15.01 -21.75 -4.18
N GLY A 120 13.94 -22.27 -3.55
CA GLY A 120 13.98 -23.54 -2.81
C GLY A 120 14.31 -24.78 -3.66
N SER A 121 14.06 -24.76 -4.97
CA SER A 121 14.46 -25.82 -5.89
C SER A 121 14.91 -25.27 -7.24
N LYS A 122 16.20 -25.45 -7.56
CA LYS A 122 16.76 -25.02 -8.85
C LYS A 122 16.18 -25.79 -10.03
N ALA A 123 15.86 -27.07 -9.86
CA ALA A 123 15.23 -27.84 -10.93
C ALA A 123 13.81 -27.36 -11.22
N LEU A 124 13.01 -27.06 -10.19
CA LEU A 124 11.68 -26.46 -10.36
C LEU A 124 11.77 -25.07 -10.98
N SER A 125 12.72 -24.25 -10.53
CA SER A 125 13.01 -22.92 -11.08
C SER A 125 13.34 -22.96 -12.57
N LYS A 126 14.20 -23.89 -13.00
CA LYS A 126 14.54 -24.10 -14.41
C LYS A 126 13.37 -24.62 -15.23
N SER A 127 12.61 -25.56 -14.68
CA SER A 127 11.38 -26.07 -15.32
C SER A 127 10.33 -24.97 -15.46
N PHE A 128 10.21 -24.08 -14.47
CA PHE A 128 9.36 -22.89 -14.52
C PHE A 128 9.81 -21.95 -15.65
N MET A 129 11.11 -21.62 -15.73
CA MET A 129 11.64 -20.78 -16.79
C MET A 129 11.38 -21.37 -18.18
N ALA A 130 11.58 -22.67 -18.36
CA ALA A 130 11.31 -23.35 -19.61
C ALA A 130 9.81 -23.32 -19.99
N ARG A 131 8.91 -23.59 -19.04
CA ARG A 131 7.45 -23.58 -19.28
C ARG A 131 6.92 -22.20 -19.67
N HIS A 132 7.52 -21.13 -19.14
CA HIS A 132 7.08 -19.75 -19.38
C HIS A 132 7.98 -18.98 -20.36
N SER A 133 8.84 -19.69 -21.11
CA SER A 133 9.72 -19.12 -22.14
C SER A 133 10.65 -18.00 -21.64
N ILE A 134 11.15 -18.13 -20.41
CA ILE A 134 12.08 -17.16 -19.80
C ILE A 134 13.52 -17.51 -20.21
N PRO A 135 14.31 -16.56 -20.75
CA PRO A 135 15.68 -16.83 -21.18
C PRO A 135 16.56 -17.29 -20.01
N THR A 136 17.14 -18.49 -20.14
CA THR A 136 18.09 -19.06 -19.18
C THR A 136 19.10 -19.97 -19.89
N ALA A 137 20.15 -20.42 -19.19
CA ALA A 137 21.08 -21.42 -19.70
C ALA A 137 20.34 -22.72 -20.05
N SER A 138 20.65 -23.32 -21.21
CA SER A 138 20.14 -24.66 -21.55
C SER A 138 20.51 -25.65 -20.46
N PHE A 139 19.57 -26.52 -20.07
CA PHE A 139 19.75 -27.37 -18.90
C PHE A 139 19.04 -28.72 -19.04
N ARG A 140 19.43 -29.65 -18.18
CA ARG A 140 18.69 -30.88 -17.90
C ARG A 140 18.85 -31.27 -16.43
N SER A 141 17.77 -31.73 -15.82
CA SER A 141 17.76 -32.18 -14.42
C SER A 141 17.80 -33.71 -14.33
N PHE A 142 18.42 -34.23 -13.28
CA PHE A 142 18.53 -35.66 -12.99
C PHE A 142 18.38 -35.91 -11.50
N THR A 143 17.65 -36.97 -11.14
CA THR A 143 17.59 -37.46 -9.75
C THR A 143 18.81 -38.31 -9.42
N SER A 144 19.13 -38.49 -8.14
CA SER A 144 20.25 -39.32 -7.66
C SER A 144 20.25 -40.74 -8.24
N SER A 145 19.07 -41.33 -8.42
CA SER A 145 18.88 -42.64 -9.08
C SER A 145 19.33 -42.69 -10.54
N GLN A 146 19.42 -41.54 -11.21
CA GLN A 146 19.77 -41.39 -12.62
C GLN A 146 21.25 -41.00 -12.82
N TYR A 147 22.13 -41.26 -11.84
CA TYR A 147 23.56 -40.92 -11.93
C TYR A 147 24.24 -41.40 -13.23
N ARG A 148 23.88 -42.58 -13.74
CA ARG A 148 24.42 -43.11 -15.01
C ARG A 148 23.98 -42.29 -16.23
N GLU A 149 22.73 -41.85 -16.25
CA GLU A 149 22.17 -41.02 -17.32
C GLU A 149 22.77 -39.62 -17.28
N ALA A 150 22.89 -39.03 -16.09
CA ALA A 150 23.55 -37.74 -15.88
C ALA A 150 25.03 -37.78 -16.34
N SER A 151 25.74 -38.85 -16.00
CA SER A 151 27.12 -39.07 -16.44
C SER A 151 27.24 -39.21 -17.97
N ALA A 152 26.30 -39.92 -18.60
CA ALA A 152 26.25 -40.05 -20.06
C ALA A 152 25.95 -38.71 -20.74
N TYR A 153 25.04 -37.91 -20.16
CA TYR A 153 24.71 -36.58 -20.64
C TYR A 153 25.93 -35.64 -20.60
N ILE A 154 26.69 -35.61 -19.50
CA ILE A 154 27.95 -34.84 -19.43
C ILE A 154 28.92 -35.30 -20.53
N LYS A 155 29.12 -36.62 -20.69
CA LYS A 155 30.05 -37.17 -21.69
C LYS A 155 29.65 -36.86 -23.14
N SER A 156 28.36 -36.72 -23.42
CA SER A 156 27.88 -36.32 -24.75
C SER A 156 28.17 -34.86 -25.11
N ASN A 157 28.57 -34.05 -24.13
CA ASN A 157 28.88 -32.62 -24.27
C ASN A 157 27.83 -31.85 -25.11
N PRO A 158 26.58 -31.76 -24.63
CA PRO A 158 25.45 -31.27 -25.42
C PRO A 158 25.43 -29.75 -25.60
N PHE A 159 26.37 -29.02 -24.96
CA PHE A 159 26.35 -27.56 -24.91
C PHE A 159 27.32 -26.94 -25.91
N PRO A 160 26.93 -25.87 -26.62
CA PRO A 160 27.81 -25.18 -27.57
C PRO A 160 29.11 -24.65 -26.95
N SER A 161 29.08 -24.25 -25.67
CA SER A 161 30.27 -23.79 -24.94
C SER A 161 31.28 -24.90 -24.65
N GLY A 162 30.92 -26.17 -24.87
CA GLY A 162 31.73 -27.33 -24.54
C GLY A 162 31.95 -27.55 -23.04
N ARG A 163 31.27 -26.78 -22.19
CA ARG A 163 31.41 -26.76 -20.74
C ARG A 163 30.04 -26.78 -20.07
N CYS A 164 29.98 -27.41 -18.89
CA CYS A 164 28.76 -27.45 -18.09
C CYS A 164 28.99 -26.86 -16.69
N VAL A 165 27.89 -26.48 -16.05
CA VAL A 165 27.80 -26.14 -14.63
C VAL A 165 26.90 -27.17 -13.97
N ILE A 166 27.31 -27.65 -12.79
CA ILE A 166 26.57 -28.64 -12.00
C ILE A 166 26.03 -27.93 -10.76
N LYS A 167 24.71 -27.95 -10.58
CA LYS A 167 24.01 -27.29 -9.48
C LYS A 167 23.17 -28.29 -8.70
N ALA A 168 23.39 -28.41 -7.39
CA ALA A 168 22.47 -29.11 -6.50
C ALA A 168 21.09 -28.42 -6.50
N SER A 169 19.99 -29.18 -6.52
CA SER A 169 18.63 -28.64 -6.65
C SER A 169 18.18 -27.92 -5.39
N GLY A 170 18.44 -28.48 -4.20
CA GLY A 170 18.01 -27.89 -2.93
C GLY A 170 18.84 -26.70 -2.43
N LEU A 171 18.44 -26.14 -1.28
CA LEU A 171 19.11 -25.03 -0.62
C LEU A 171 20.49 -25.46 -0.08
N ALA A 172 21.55 -25.11 -0.82
CA ALA A 172 22.94 -25.41 -0.47
C ALA A 172 23.75 -24.17 -0.05
N ALA A 173 23.09 -23.10 0.41
CA ALA A 173 23.69 -21.83 0.84
C ALA A 173 24.76 -21.26 -0.13
N GLY A 174 24.49 -21.34 -1.44
CA GLY A 174 25.40 -20.90 -2.51
C GLY A 174 26.64 -21.77 -2.76
N LYS A 175 26.86 -22.83 -1.97
CA LYS A 175 28.02 -23.74 -2.10
C LYS A 175 27.80 -24.87 -3.10
N GLY A 176 26.54 -25.23 -3.37
CA GLY A 176 26.16 -26.29 -4.30
C GLY A 176 26.23 -25.92 -5.79
N VAL A 177 27.14 -25.04 -6.20
CA VAL A 177 27.36 -24.66 -7.61
C VAL A 177 28.81 -24.97 -7.98
N LEU A 178 29.00 -25.97 -8.83
CA LEU A 178 30.31 -26.46 -9.28
C LEU A 178 30.49 -26.09 -10.75
N ILE A 179 31.63 -25.48 -11.08
CA ILE A 179 31.94 -24.96 -12.43
C ILE A 179 33.17 -25.72 -12.96
N PRO A 180 33.00 -26.98 -13.37
CA PRO A 180 34.11 -27.78 -13.89
C PRO A 180 34.71 -27.16 -15.16
N THR A 181 35.99 -27.42 -15.37
CA THR A 181 36.76 -27.01 -16.55
C THR A 181 36.97 -28.16 -17.53
N THR A 182 36.91 -29.40 -17.05
CA THR A 182 37.03 -30.62 -17.87
C THR A 182 35.89 -31.60 -17.62
N THR A 183 35.69 -32.54 -18.56
CA THR A 183 34.68 -33.61 -18.43
C THR A 183 34.95 -34.50 -17.22
N GLU A 184 36.22 -34.80 -16.93
CA GLU A 184 36.63 -35.59 -15.77
C GLU A 184 36.28 -34.88 -14.47
N GLU A 185 36.57 -33.58 -14.37
CA GLU A 185 36.21 -32.75 -13.22
C GLU A 185 34.68 -32.70 -13.05
N ALA A 186 33.94 -32.58 -14.15
CA ALA A 186 32.48 -32.60 -14.14
C ALA A 186 31.91 -33.93 -13.62
N LEU A 187 32.49 -35.07 -14.00
CA LEU A 187 32.07 -36.39 -13.49
C LEU A 187 32.40 -36.57 -12.01
N THR A 188 33.55 -36.06 -11.55
CA THR A 188 33.91 -36.06 -10.13
C THR A 188 32.96 -35.20 -9.31
N ALA A 189 32.66 -33.98 -9.79
CA ALA A 189 31.69 -33.08 -9.18
C ALA A 189 30.28 -33.69 -9.13
N LEU A 190 29.85 -34.35 -10.21
CA LEU A 190 28.57 -35.05 -10.26
C LEU A 190 28.48 -36.16 -9.21
N LYS A 191 29.57 -36.93 -9.05
CA LYS A 191 29.65 -37.99 -8.04
C LYS A 191 29.57 -37.43 -6.62
N SER A 192 30.28 -36.33 -6.33
CA SER A 192 30.28 -35.77 -4.97
C SER A 192 28.87 -35.30 -4.55
N VAL A 193 28.12 -34.73 -5.50
CA VAL A 193 26.73 -34.30 -5.29
C VAL A 193 25.77 -35.48 -5.16
N MET A 194 25.74 -36.40 -6.14
CA MET A 194 24.67 -37.41 -6.27
C MET A 194 24.93 -38.70 -5.49
N VAL A 195 26.20 -39.05 -5.26
CA VAL A 195 26.60 -40.34 -4.66
C VAL A 195 27.16 -40.12 -3.27
N ASP A 196 28.13 -39.23 -3.14
CA ASP A 196 28.82 -38.99 -1.87
C ASP A 196 27.98 -38.10 -0.93
N LYS A 197 26.84 -37.57 -1.41
CA LYS A 197 25.85 -36.76 -0.68
C LYS A 197 26.48 -35.62 0.11
N GLU A 198 27.45 -34.93 -0.48
CA GLU A 198 28.19 -33.83 0.15
C GLU A 198 27.26 -32.70 0.64
N PHE A 199 26.10 -32.52 -0.02
CA PHE A 199 25.09 -31.52 0.31
C PHE A 199 23.82 -32.11 0.95
N GLY A 200 23.87 -33.35 1.45
CA GLY A 200 22.70 -34.03 2.01
C GLY A 200 21.57 -34.18 0.98
N ASP A 201 20.33 -33.98 1.43
CA ASP A 201 19.12 -34.12 0.60
C ASP A 201 19.05 -33.09 -0.54
N ALA A 202 19.78 -31.97 -0.43
CA ALA A 202 19.86 -30.98 -1.51
C ALA A 202 20.51 -31.55 -2.80
N GLY A 203 21.28 -32.64 -2.67
CA GLY A 203 21.92 -33.37 -3.78
C GLY A 203 21.10 -34.52 -4.37
N ASP A 204 19.88 -34.78 -3.88
CA ASP A 204 19.02 -35.85 -4.42
C ASP A 204 18.51 -35.56 -5.84
N GLU A 205 18.62 -34.30 -6.27
CA GLU A 205 18.40 -33.87 -7.64
C GLU A 205 19.47 -32.85 -8.03
N VAL A 206 19.94 -32.93 -9.28
CA VAL A 206 20.98 -32.05 -9.82
C VAL A 206 20.53 -31.45 -11.14
N VAL A 207 20.89 -30.19 -11.37
CA VAL A 207 20.74 -29.50 -12.64
C VAL A 207 22.10 -29.40 -13.31
N ILE A 208 22.19 -29.90 -14.55
CA ILE A 208 23.36 -29.75 -15.41
C ILE A 208 23.00 -28.74 -16.48
N GLU A 209 23.70 -27.62 -16.52
CA GLU A 209 23.41 -26.50 -17.42
C GLU A 209 24.62 -26.05 -18.24
N GLU A 210 24.34 -25.33 -19.32
CA GLU A 210 25.34 -24.68 -20.16
C GLU A 210 26.14 -23.65 -19.36
N TYR A 211 27.47 -23.67 -19.53
CA TYR A 211 28.33 -22.60 -19.03
C TYR A 211 28.13 -21.32 -19.86
N LEU A 212 27.56 -20.29 -19.25
CA LEU A 212 27.40 -18.96 -19.85
C LEU A 212 28.60 -18.05 -19.57
N THR A 213 28.86 -17.11 -20.47
CA THR A 213 29.90 -16.10 -20.34
C THR A 213 29.32 -14.70 -20.50
N GLY A 214 29.85 -13.75 -19.74
CA GLY A 214 29.40 -12.37 -19.72
C GLY A 214 29.61 -11.70 -18.36
N PRO A 215 29.30 -10.40 -18.24
CA PRO A 215 29.14 -9.75 -16.94
C PRO A 215 27.93 -10.30 -16.19
N GLU A 216 28.11 -10.61 -14.91
CA GLU A 216 27.00 -10.95 -14.01
C GLU A 216 26.42 -9.68 -13.38
N ILE A 217 25.09 -9.57 -13.31
CA ILE A 217 24.40 -8.52 -12.56
C ILE A 217 23.29 -9.12 -11.70
N SER A 218 23.00 -8.48 -10.58
CA SER A 218 21.91 -8.80 -9.67
C SER A 218 20.84 -7.74 -9.77
N VAL A 219 19.61 -8.11 -10.12
CA VAL A 219 18.47 -7.20 -10.16
C VAL A 219 17.47 -7.62 -9.08
N LEU A 220 17.33 -6.79 -8.07
CA LEU A 220 16.31 -6.93 -7.03
C LEU A 220 15.07 -6.17 -7.47
N ALA A 221 13.88 -6.75 -7.35
CA ALA A 221 12.64 -6.10 -7.72
C ALA A 221 11.53 -6.34 -6.70
N PHE A 222 10.89 -5.25 -6.27
CA PHE A 222 9.68 -5.33 -5.47
C PHE A 222 8.56 -5.88 -6.33
N SER A 223 7.76 -6.78 -5.77
CA SER A 223 6.56 -7.25 -6.44
C SER A 223 5.39 -7.44 -5.51
N ASP A 224 4.22 -7.12 -6.05
CA ASP A 224 2.92 -7.33 -5.45
C ASP A 224 2.15 -8.47 -6.14
N GLY A 225 2.81 -9.25 -7.01
CA GLY A 225 2.23 -10.31 -7.82
C GLY A 225 1.61 -9.86 -9.14
N TYR A 226 1.42 -8.56 -9.37
CA TYR A 226 0.90 -8.00 -10.63
C TYR A 226 1.84 -6.97 -11.24
N THR A 227 2.46 -6.18 -10.39
CA THR A 227 3.44 -5.14 -10.68
C THR A 227 4.81 -5.61 -10.22
N ILE A 228 5.85 -5.26 -10.98
CA ILE A 228 7.25 -5.48 -10.60
C ILE A 228 8.03 -4.19 -10.83
N ILE A 229 8.69 -3.69 -9.79
CA ILE A 229 9.49 -2.47 -9.86
C ILE A 229 10.94 -2.83 -9.49
N PRO A 230 11.88 -2.81 -10.46
CA PRO A 230 13.28 -3.13 -10.19
C PRO A 230 14.00 -2.00 -9.45
N MET A 231 14.92 -2.39 -8.58
CA MET A 231 15.96 -1.54 -8.02
C MET A 231 17.12 -1.39 -9.00
N PRO A 232 18.00 -0.36 -8.83
CA PRO A 232 19.24 -0.28 -9.58
C PRO A 232 20.00 -1.60 -9.50
N ALA A 233 20.46 -2.10 -10.65
CA ALA A 233 21.21 -3.35 -10.67
C ALA A 233 22.48 -3.24 -9.81
N ALA A 234 22.77 -4.28 -9.06
CA ALA A 234 24.01 -4.40 -8.31
C ALA A 234 24.94 -5.41 -9.02
N GLN A 235 26.22 -5.36 -8.71
CA GLN A 235 27.14 -6.47 -8.99
C GLN A 235 27.83 -6.86 -7.69
N ASP A 236 27.81 -8.16 -7.38
CA ASP A 236 28.42 -8.74 -6.20
C ASP A 236 29.78 -9.38 -6.53
N HIS A 237 30.58 -9.58 -5.49
CA HIS A 237 31.86 -10.26 -5.56
C HIS A 237 31.83 -11.52 -4.71
N LYS A 238 31.48 -12.66 -5.31
CA LYS A 238 31.29 -13.94 -4.57
C LYS A 238 32.59 -14.57 -4.07
N ARG A 239 33.73 -14.32 -4.72
CA ARG A 239 35.01 -15.00 -4.42
C ARG A 239 35.73 -14.38 -3.23
N ILE A 240 36.35 -15.20 -2.39
CA ILE A 240 37.04 -14.77 -1.15
C ILE A 240 38.29 -13.92 -1.44
N GLY A 241 39.02 -14.23 -2.52
CA GLY A 241 40.29 -13.62 -2.87
C GLY A 241 40.17 -12.48 -3.88
N GLU A 242 41.15 -11.59 -3.84
CA GLU A 242 41.34 -10.52 -4.83
C GLU A 242 41.57 -11.13 -6.24
N GLY A 243 41.17 -10.41 -7.29
CA GLY A 243 41.15 -10.93 -8.65
C GLY A 243 40.12 -12.04 -8.89
N ASP A 244 39.12 -12.14 -8.02
CA ASP A 244 38.08 -13.19 -8.02
C ASP A 244 38.63 -14.62 -7.89
N THR A 245 39.62 -14.79 -7.01
CA THR A 245 40.30 -16.07 -6.74
C THR A 245 39.75 -16.78 -5.49
N GLY A 246 40.08 -18.07 -5.33
CA GLY A 246 39.67 -18.86 -4.16
C GLY A 246 38.21 -19.35 -4.19
N PRO A 247 37.69 -19.96 -3.10
CA PRO A 247 36.33 -20.50 -3.05
C PRO A 247 35.23 -19.43 -3.16
N ASN A 248 34.05 -19.85 -3.62
CA ASN A 248 32.83 -19.04 -3.54
C ASN A 248 32.40 -18.84 -2.08
N THR A 249 31.85 -17.67 -1.81
CA THR A 249 31.32 -17.23 -0.51
C THR A 249 29.87 -16.79 -0.67
N GLY A 250 29.25 -16.31 0.41
CA GLY A 250 27.96 -15.62 0.33
C GLY A 250 28.03 -14.20 -0.27
N GLY A 251 29.23 -13.71 -0.62
CA GLY A 251 29.47 -12.36 -1.13
C GLY A 251 30.43 -11.58 -0.23
N MET A 252 31.54 -11.09 -0.80
CA MET A 252 32.58 -10.29 -0.13
C MET A 252 32.41 -8.77 -0.32
N GLY A 253 31.44 -8.36 -1.12
CA GLY A 253 31.09 -6.97 -1.35
C GLY A 253 30.17 -6.84 -2.56
N ALA A 254 29.50 -5.71 -2.67
CA ALA A 254 28.64 -5.38 -3.80
C ALA A 254 28.70 -3.88 -4.09
N TYR A 255 28.28 -3.48 -5.27
CA TYR A 255 28.12 -2.07 -5.61
C TYR A 255 26.93 -1.86 -6.54
N ALA A 256 26.31 -0.69 -6.44
CA ALA A 256 25.16 -0.29 -7.24
C ALA A 256 25.18 1.23 -7.51
N PRO A 257 24.59 1.71 -8.61
CA PRO A 257 24.19 0.96 -9.79
C PRO A 257 25.41 0.33 -10.51
N ALA A 258 25.25 -0.85 -11.09
CA ALA A 258 26.29 -1.49 -11.90
C ALA A 258 26.38 -0.80 -13.28
N PRO A 259 27.53 -0.20 -13.67
CA PRO A 259 27.64 0.55 -14.93
C PRO A 259 27.33 -0.28 -16.20
N VAL A 260 27.52 -1.60 -16.13
CA VAL A 260 27.21 -2.53 -17.22
C VAL A 260 25.71 -2.73 -17.43
N ALA A 261 24.87 -2.38 -16.46
CA ALA A 261 23.42 -2.45 -16.54
C ALA A 261 22.85 -1.14 -17.10
N THR A 262 23.05 -0.92 -18.40
CA THR A 262 22.51 0.25 -19.09
C THR A 262 20.97 0.28 -19.03
N PRO A 263 20.31 1.43 -19.26
CA PRO A 263 18.85 1.49 -19.31
C PRO A 263 18.22 0.50 -20.31
N GLU A 264 18.90 0.26 -21.43
CA GLU A 264 18.48 -0.74 -22.42
C GLU A 264 18.55 -2.16 -21.86
N ILE A 265 19.68 -2.54 -21.23
CA ILE A 265 19.84 -3.85 -20.59
C ILE A 265 18.79 -4.03 -19.48
N MET A 266 18.57 -3.02 -18.65
CA MET A 266 17.54 -3.05 -17.62
C MET A 266 16.14 -3.24 -18.21
N SER A 267 15.81 -2.54 -19.30
CA SER A 267 14.53 -2.73 -19.99
C SER A 267 14.38 -4.16 -20.52
N ARG A 268 15.45 -4.78 -21.01
CA ARG A 268 15.44 -6.18 -21.47
C ARG A 268 15.26 -7.15 -20.31
N CYS A 269 16.00 -6.99 -19.20
CA CYS A 269 15.80 -7.78 -17.98
C CYS A 269 14.34 -7.75 -17.51
N VAL A 270 13.70 -6.58 -17.54
CA VAL A 270 12.29 -6.43 -17.15
C VAL A 270 11.36 -7.17 -18.12
N LYS A 271 11.42 -6.85 -19.41
CA LYS A 271 10.48 -7.37 -20.42
C LYS A 271 10.67 -8.86 -20.74
N GLU A 272 11.91 -9.33 -20.74
CA GLU A 272 12.26 -10.68 -21.19
C GLU A 272 12.28 -11.69 -20.02
N ALA A 273 12.42 -11.23 -18.76
CA ALA A 273 12.51 -12.14 -17.61
C ALA A 273 11.60 -11.77 -16.44
N LEU A 274 11.66 -10.55 -15.89
CA LEU A 274 10.92 -10.21 -14.66
C LEU A 274 9.39 -10.21 -14.87
N GLU A 275 8.90 -9.53 -15.91
CA GLU A 275 7.46 -9.51 -16.24
C GLU A 275 6.92 -10.90 -16.63
N PRO A 276 7.59 -11.69 -17.50
CA PRO A 276 7.21 -13.08 -17.76
C PRO A 276 7.21 -13.96 -16.52
N THR A 277 8.16 -13.78 -15.59
CA THR A 277 8.17 -14.50 -14.31
C THR A 277 6.93 -14.22 -13.51
N LEU A 278 6.55 -12.95 -13.38
CA LEU A 278 5.37 -12.58 -12.61
C LEU A 278 4.07 -13.10 -13.24
N ARG A 279 3.98 -13.01 -14.57
CA ARG A 279 2.86 -13.56 -15.34
C ARG A 279 2.77 -15.07 -15.20
N GLY A 280 3.90 -15.78 -15.31
CA GLY A 280 3.97 -17.24 -15.18
C GLY A 280 3.59 -17.71 -13.78
N MET A 281 4.10 -17.04 -12.74
CA MET A 281 3.75 -17.32 -11.35
C MET A 281 2.25 -17.15 -11.07
N ARG A 282 1.64 -16.10 -11.63
CA ARG A 282 0.19 -15.92 -11.59
C ARG A 282 -0.57 -17.01 -12.34
N ALA A 283 -0.12 -17.38 -13.54
CA ALA A 283 -0.76 -18.41 -14.35
C ALA A 283 -0.73 -19.78 -13.64
N ASP A 284 0.34 -20.06 -12.89
CA ASP A 284 0.49 -21.26 -12.07
C ASP A 284 -0.29 -21.18 -10.72
N GLY A 285 -1.02 -20.09 -10.46
CA GLY A 285 -1.82 -19.92 -9.23
C GLY A 285 -1.03 -19.50 -7.99
N HIS A 286 0.21 -19.04 -8.17
CA HIS A 286 1.14 -18.69 -7.09
C HIS A 286 1.73 -17.28 -7.29
N PRO A 287 0.91 -16.21 -7.25
CA PRO A 287 1.39 -14.85 -7.50
C PRO A 287 2.52 -14.48 -6.53
N PHE A 288 3.65 -14.02 -7.06
CA PHE A 288 4.85 -13.71 -6.29
C PHE A 288 4.74 -12.35 -5.59
N VAL A 289 4.73 -12.32 -4.25
CA VAL A 289 4.78 -11.10 -3.44
C VAL A 289 6.12 -11.02 -2.74
N GLY A 290 6.68 -9.83 -2.58
CA GLY A 290 7.90 -9.61 -1.82
C GLY A 290 9.04 -9.13 -2.71
N MET A 291 10.25 -9.62 -2.42
CA MET A 291 11.47 -9.23 -3.14
C MET A 291 11.91 -10.35 -4.08
N LEU A 292 11.76 -10.14 -5.39
CA LEU A 292 12.33 -11.04 -6.39
C LEU A 292 13.74 -10.58 -6.73
N PHE A 293 14.74 -11.35 -6.30
CA PHE A 293 16.11 -11.17 -6.71
C PHE A 293 16.38 -12.08 -7.91
N THR A 294 16.87 -11.51 -9.00
CA THR A 294 17.25 -12.28 -10.19
C THR A 294 18.71 -12.04 -10.53
N GLY A 295 19.50 -13.12 -10.54
CA GLY A 295 20.86 -13.10 -11.06
C GLY A 295 20.83 -13.25 -12.58
N PHE A 296 21.45 -12.33 -13.30
CA PHE A 296 21.56 -12.35 -14.76
C PHE A 296 23.00 -12.51 -15.21
N MET A 297 23.18 -13.27 -16.28
CA MET A 297 24.37 -13.22 -17.13
C MET A 297 24.06 -12.38 -18.37
N LEU A 298 24.83 -11.34 -18.62
CA LEU A 298 24.72 -10.53 -19.83
C LEU A 298 25.55 -11.17 -20.96
N THR A 299 24.91 -12.05 -21.74
CA THR A 299 25.57 -12.72 -22.87
C THR A 299 25.47 -11.87 -24.15
N PRO A 300 26.20 -12.21 -25.23
CA PRO A 300 26.03 -11.54 -26.53
C PRO A 300 24.60 -11.58 -27.08
N ASP A 301 23.80 -12.58 -26.70
CA ASP A 301 22.39 -12.73 -27.12
C ASP A 301 21.42 -11.93 -26.22
N GLY A 302 21.90 -11.43 -25.07
CA GLY A 302 21.10 -10.70 -24.09
C GLY A 302 21.16 -11.23 -22.66
N PRO A 303 20.33 -10.68 -21.77
CA PRO A 303 20.29 -11.11 -20.38
C PRO A 303 19.65 -12.50 -20.27
N LYS A 304 20.40 -13.46 -19.69
CA LYS A 304 19.89 -14.79 -19.33
C LYS A 304 19.84 -14.95 -17.82
N VAL A 305 18.73 -15.46 -17.30
CA VAL A 305 18.57 -15.73 -15.86
C VAL A 305 19.50 -16.88 -15.45
N LEU A 306 20.33 -16.64 -14.43
CA LEU A 306 21.20 -17.64 -13.80
C LEU A 306 20.48 -18.37 -12.67
N GLU A 307 19.81 -17.61 -11.81
CA GLU A 307 19.09 -18.09 -10.63
C GLU A 307 18.11 -17.02 -10.11
N TYR A 308 17.07 -17.50 -9.42
CA TYR A 308 16.21 -16.66 -8.60
C TYR A 308 16.60 -16.81 -7.13
N ASN A 309 16.58 -15.69 -6.42
CA ASN A 309 16.41 -15.66 -4.98
C ASN A 309 15.09 -14.93 -4.69
N VAL A 310 14.38 -15.33 -3.65
CA VAL A 310 13.01 -14.86 -3.36
C VAL A 310 12.93 -13.93 -2.16
N ARG A 311 14.08 -13.33 -1.84
CA ARG A 311 14.31 -12.40 -0.74
C ARG A 311 15.40 -11.41 -1.12
N PHE A 312 15.64 -10.44 -0.23
CA PHE A 312 16.73 -9.48 -0.36
C PHE A 312 18.13 -10.14 -0.41
N GLY A 313 19.03 -9.60 -1.24
CA GLY A 313 20.43 -10.04 -1.36
C GLY A 313 21.28 -9.68 -0.15
N ASP A 314 22.41 -10.34 0.04
CA ASP A 314 23.40 -9.99 1.08
C ASP A 314 24.80 -10.29 0.52
N PRO A 315 25.62 -9.29 0.15
CA PRO A 315 25.62 -7.92 0.70
C PRO A 315 24.99 -6.82 -0.18
N GLU A 316 24.17 -7.16 -1.18
CA GLU A 316 23.57 -6.18 -2.10
C GLU A 316 22.62 -5.21 -1.40
N THR A 317 21.82 -5.71 -0.45
CA THR A 317 20.85 -4.89 0.29
C THR A 317 21.52 -3.76 1.03
N GLN A 318 22.66 -4.03 1.67
CA GLN A 318 23.41 -3.04 2.42
C GLN A 318 23.91 -1.88 1.54
N ALA A 319 24.22 -2.13 0.27
CA ALA A 319 24.54 -1.08 -0.69
C ALA A 319 23.27 -0.36 -1.17
N LEU A 320 22.24 -1.12 -1.57
CA LEU A 320 21.00 -0.57 -2.15
C LEU A 320 20.21 0.31 -1.18
N MET A 321 20.18 -0.03 0.12
CA MET A 321 19.48 0.78 1.12
C MET A 321 20.03 2.21 1.24
N LEU A 322 21.31 2.44 0.89
CA LEU A 322 21.91 3.78 0.88
C LEU A 322 21.52 4.61 -0.35
N LEU A 323 20.97 3.97 -1.39
CA LEU A 323 20.50 4.64 -2.60
C LEU A 323 19.01 4.96 -2.55
N LEU A 324 18.22 4.37 -1.64
CA LEU A 324 16.83 4.80 -1.45
C LEU A 324 16.81 6.24 -0.94
N ASP A 325 16.07 7.10 -1.62
CA ASP A 325 15.94 8.50 -1.21
C ASP A 325 15.08 8.66 0.05
N ASP A 326 14.90 9.92 0.47
CA ASP A 326 14.21 10.26 1.72
C ASP A 326 12.69 10.34 1.54
N GLU A 327 12.20 10.48 0.31
CA GLU A 327 10.77 10.46 -0.01
C GLU A 327 10.24 9.02 -0.16
N THR A 328 11.13 8.05 -0.40
CA THR A 328 10.79 6.64 -0.51
C THR A 328 10.74 5.97 0.86
N ASP A 329 9.54 5.84 1.41
CA ASP A 329 9.30 5.06 2.63
C ASP A 329 9.26 3.55 2.31
N LEU A 330 10.31 2.83 2.72
CA LEU A 330 10.45 1.40 2.49
C LEU A 330 9.33 0.58 3.15
N ALA A 331 8.82 0.99 4.32
CA ALA A 331 7.73 0.29 4.98
C ALA A 331 6.43 0.40 4.18
N ASP A 332 6.16 1.58 3.61
CA ASP A 332 4.98 1.78 2.74
C ASP A 332 5.11 1.05 1.41
N VAL A 333 6.30 0.96 0.82
CA VAL A 333 6.54 0.13 -0.37
C VAL A 333 6.26 -1.35 -0.07
N MET A 334 6.75 -1.86 1.07
CA MET A 334 6.48 -3.24 1.48
C MET A 334 4.99 -3.48 1.76
N MET A 335 4.31 -2.52 2.42
CA MET A 335 2.86 -2.56 2.63
C MET A 335 2.08 -2.54 1.31
N ALA A 336 2.48 -1.70 0.36
CA ALA A 336 1.86 -1.66 -0.97
C ALA A 336 2.03 -2.99 -1.73
N CYS A 337 3.15 -3.70 -1.53
CA CYS A 337 3.34 -5.04 -2.10
C CYS A 337 2.33 -6.06 -1.54
N VAL A 338 2.17 -6.11 -0.21
CA VAL A 338 1.25 -7.07 0.43
C VAL A 338 -0.22 -6.71 0.20
N GLU A 339 -0.53 -5.42 0.03
CA GLU A 339 -1.84 -4.87 -0.31
C GLU A 339 -2.13 -4.87 -1.83
N ARG A 340 -1.20 -5.39 -2.64
CA ARG A 340 -1.38 -5.59 -4.09
C ARG A 340 -1.53 -4.28 -4.88
N ARG A 341 -0.92 -3.19 -4.40
CA ARG A 341 -1.04 -1.82 -4.95
C ARG A 341 0.33 -1.18 -5.17
N LEU A 342 1.35 -1.94 -5.54
CA LEU A 342 2.72 -1.44 -5.69
C LEU A 342 2.84 -0.36 -6.78
N ASP A 343 1.92 -0.35 -7.75
CA ASP A 343 1.80 0.71 -8.75
C ASP A 343 1.27 2.05 -8.21
N SER A 344 0.80 2.09 -6.95
CA SER A 344 0.35 3.31 -6.28
C SER A 344 1.44 4.03 -5.46
N VAL A 345 2.64 3.44 -5.34
CA VAL A 345 3.75 4.03 -4.57
C VAL A 345 4.89 4.47 -5.48
N LYS A 346 5.58 5.54 -5.09
CA LYS A 346 6.78 6.00 -5.77
C LYS A 346 8.01 5.32 -5.16
N LEU A 347 8.92 4.86 -6.03
CA LEU A 347 10.17 4.23 -5.64
C LEU A 347 11.31 4.98 -6.31
N ASN A 348 11.89 5.94 -5.58
CA ASN A 348 12.92 6.85 -6.07
C ASN A 348 14.28 6.54 -5.46
N TYR A 349 15.33 6.97 -6.14
CA TYR A 349 16.71 6.70 -5.76
C TYR A 349 17.56 7.97 -5.79
N ARG A 350 18.43 8.10 -4.80
CA ARG A 350 19.48 9.12 -4.76
C ARG A 350 20.42 8.94 -5.96
N PRO A 351 20.84 10.03 -6.61
CA PRO A 351 21.86 9.94 -7.65
C PRO A 351 23.22 9.53 -7.06
N GLY A 352 24.03 8.83 -7.85
CA GLY A 352 25.37 8.39 -7.47
C GLY A 352 25.47 6.87 -7.33
N TYR A 353 26.43 6.44 -6.52
CA TYR A 353 26.80 5.04 -6.33
C TYR A 353 26.90 4.71 -4.85
N SER A 354 26.65 3.46 -4.51
CA SER A 354 26.92 2.88 -3.21
C SER A 354 27.72 1.59 -3.35
N VAL A 355 28.55 1.32 -2.34
CA VAL A 355 29.45 0.16 -2.29
C VAL A 355 29.35 -0.45 -0.90
N SER A 356 29.36 -1.78 -0.83
CA SER A 356 29.52 -2.56 0.40
C SER A 356 30.81 -3.40 0.33
N VAL A 357 31.60 -3.36 1.39
CA VAL A 357 32.81 -4.19 1.57
C VAL A 357 32.61 -5.06 2.80
N VAL A 358 32.66 -6.38 2.63
CA VAL A 358 32.45 -7.32 3.74
C VAL A 358 33.76 -7.57 4.47
N LEU A 359 33.72 -7.45 5.79
CA LEU A 359 34.75 -7.90 6.72
C LEU A 359 34.36 -9.27 7.25
N ALA A 360 35.21 -10.26 7.00
CA ALA A 360 35.00 -11.66 7.38
C ALA A 360 36.03 -12.10 8.44
N SER A 361 35.65 -13.13 9.19
CA SER A 361 36.52 -13.83 10.13
C SER A 361 37.58 -14.64 9.36
N GLN A 362 38.81 -14.66 9.88
CA GLN A 362 39.89 -15.46 9.29
C GLN A 362 39.47 -16.93 9.16
N GLY A 363 39.68 -17.51 7.97
CA GLY A 363 39.32 -18.89 7.64
C GLY A 363 37.96 -19.06 6.96
N TYR A 364 37.11 -18.03 6.93
CA TYR A 364 35.91 -18.01 6.08
C TYR A 364 36.28 -18.20 4.58
N PRO A 365 35.55 -19.01 3.79
CA PRO A 365 34.26 -19.69 4.05
C PRO A 365 34.34 -21.06 4.76
N GLY A 366 35.53 -21.46 5.19
CA GLY A 366 35.79 -22.68 5.97
C GLY A 366 35.53 -22.49 7.48
N LYS A 367 36.34 -23.14 8.32
CA LYS A 367 36.26 -22.98 9.78
C LYS A 367 36.87 -21.65 10.21
N TYR A 368 36.20 -20.95 11.12
CA TYR A 368 36.61 -19.65 11.65
C TYR A 368 36.35 -19.58 13.17
N ILE A 369 37.03 -18.65 13.84
CA ILE A 369 36.94 -18.42 15.29
C ILE A 369 35.87 -17.36 15.57
N LYS A 370 35.07 -17.57 16.60
CA LYS A 370 34.07 -16.64 17.14
C LYS A 370 34.54 -16.03 18.47
N GLY A 371 33.89 -14.98 18.93
CA GLY A 371 34.14 -14.34 20.23
C GLY A 371 35.33 -13.37 20.23
N LEU A 372 35.81 -12.94 19.06
CA LEU A 372 36.93 -12.01 18.97
C LEU A 372 36.42 -10.56 19.14
N PRO A 373 37.01 -9.75 20.03
CA PRO A 373 36.59 -8.35 20.23
C PRO A 373 36.69 -7.51 18.96
N ILE A 374 35.68 -6.67 18.75
CA ILE A 374 35.59 -5.74 17.62
C ILE A 374 35.73 -4.31 18.17
N THR A 375 36.66 -3.55 17.59
CA THR A 375 36.82 -2.12 17.83
C THR A 375 36.31 -1.34 16.63
N ILE A 376 35.39 -0.40 16.86
CA ILE A 376 34.89 0.53 15.85
C ILE A 376 35.19 1.95 16.35
N GLN A 377 35.85 2.77 15.54
CA GLN A 377 36.14 4.16 15.91
C GLN A 377 34.84 4.96 16.08
N PRO A 378 34.75 5.86 17.07
CA PRO A 378 33.50 6.53 17.45
C PRO A 378 32.99 7.54 16.41
N SER A 379 33.84 8.02 15.51
CA SER A 379 33.47 8.96 14.45
C SER A 379 33.63 8.32 13.08
N LEU A 380 32.50 8.06 12.43
CA LEU A 380 32.45 7.62 11.03
C LEU A 380 32.20 8.83 10.12
N PRO A 381 32.74 8.86 8.89
CA PRO A 381 32.37 9.85 7.90
C PRO A 381 30.84 9.83 7.62
N PRO A 382 30.20 10.97 7.30
CA PRO A 382 28.73 11.07 7.18
C PRO A 382 28.08 10.10 6.17
N ASN A 383 28.81 9.68 5.14
CA ASN A 383 28.32 8.78 4.09
C ASN A 383 28.83 7.34 4.25
N VAL A 384 29.32 6.96 5.44
CA VAL A 384 29.82 5.62 5.75
C VAL A 384 28.93 5.00 6.82
N HIS A 385 28.43 3.80 6.54
CA HIS A 385 27.57 3.03 7.44
C HIS A 385 28.18 1.65 7.67
N ILE A 386 28.01 1.12 8.88
CA ILE A 386 28.49 -0.21 9.26
C ILE A 386 27.27 -1.07 9.57
N PHE A 387 27.00 -2.05 8.72
CA PHE A 387 25.94 -3.02 8.97
C PHE A 387 26.54 -4.29 9.56
N HIS A 388 26.06 -4.66 10.74
CA HIS A 388 26.51 -5.85 11.44
C HIS A 388 25.83 -7.10 10.89
N ALA A 389 26.62 -8.14 10.63
CA ALA A 389 26.14 -9.47 10.28
C ALA A 389 26.40 -10.43 11.45
N GLY A 390 27.46 -11.23 11.40
CA GLY A 390 27.86 -12.12 12.48
C GLY A 390 28.55 -11.39 13.63
N THR A 391 27.80 -10.63 14.42
CA THR A 391 28.28 -10.02 15.68
C THR A 391 27.29 -10.24 16.82
N THR A 392 27.81 -10.32 18.04
CA THR A 392 27.00 -10.33 19.27
C THR A 392 27.65 -9.44 20.32
N ILE A 393 26.96 -9.21 21.44
CA ILE A 393 27.48 -8.46 22.58
C ILE A 393 27.80 -9.46 23.69
N SER A 394 29.06 -9.50 24.13
CA SER A 394 29.54 -10.30 25.27
C SER A 394 30.25 -9.37 26.25
N ASP A 395 29.88 -9.40 27.53
CA ASP A 395 30.49 -8.57 28.59
C ASP A 395 30.59 -7.09 28.20
N SER A 396 29.51 -6.53 27.64
CA SER A 396 29.42 -5.14 27.13
C SER A 396 30.37 -4.81 25.97
N THR A 397 31.00 -5.82 25.36
CA THR A 397 31.92 -5.69 24.21
C THR A 397 31.30 -6.35 22.98
N GLY A 398 31.33 -5.67 21.83
CA GLY A 398 30.96 -6.27 20.56
C GLY A 398 31.99 -7.31 20.13
N VAL A 399 31.57 -8.53 19.83
CA VAL A 399 32.44 -9.64 19.42
C VAL A 399 31.98 -10.29 18.12
N THR A 400 32.90 -10.96 17.41
CA THR A 400 32.57 -11.74 16.21
C THR A 400 31.70 -12.96 16.55
N ASP A 401 30.71 -13.27 15.73
CA ASP A 401 29.84 -14.44 15.90
C ASP A 401 29.44 -15.11 14.56
N GLY A 402 30.14 -14.80 13.48
CA GLY A 402 29.87 -15.41 12.18
C GLY A 402 31.03 -15.31 11.20
N GLY A 403 30.86 -15.98 10.05
CA GLY A 403 31.85 -15.99 8.98
C GLY A 403 32.00 -14.61 8.34
N ARG A 404 30.88 -14.01 7.92
CA ARG A 404 30.80 -12.58 7.55
C ARG A 404 30.41 -11.80 8.81
N VAL A 405 31.23 -10.83 9.19
CA VAL A 405 31.12 -10.13 10.47
C VAL A 405 30.43 -8.78 10.28
N LEU A 406 30.94 -7.94 9.37
CA LEU A 406 30.45 -6.59 9.11
C LEU A 406 30.39 -6.32 7.60
N ALA A 407 29.51 -5.44 7.17
CA ALA A 407 29.52 -4.83 5.85
C ALA A 407 29.72 -3.32 6.00
N ILE A 408 30.85 -2.83 5.52
CA ILE A 408 31.19 -1.41 5.48
C ILE A 408 30.64 -0.84 4.19
N CYS A 409 29.64 0.04 4.31
CA CYS A 409 28.97 0.62 3.17
C CYS A 409 29.28 2.10 3.06
N ALA A 410 29.44 2.59 1.84
CA ALA A 410 29.54 4.02 1.59
C ALA A 410 28.83 4.43 0.30
N SER A 411 28.33 5.66 0.27
CA SER A 411 27.76 6.29 -0.92
C SER A 411 28.56 7.50 -1.37
N GLY A 412 28.52 7.78 -2.68
CA GLY A 412 29.24 8.89 -3.29
C GLY A 412 28.76 9.23 -4.69
N PRO A 413 29.10 10.42 -5.21
CA PRO A 413 28.63 10.88 -6.53
C PRO A 413 29.23 10.07 -7.70
N THR A 414 30.36 9.40 -7.48
CA THR A 414 31.01 8.51 -8.45
C THR A 414 31.36 7.19 -7.78
N LEU A 415 31.42 6.11 -8.57
CA LEU A 415 31.79 4.78 -8.07
C LEU A 415 33.15 4.82 -7.36
N ARG A 416 34.14 5.48 -7.96
CA ARG A 416 35.48 5.65 -7.36
C ARG A 416 35.44 6.32 -5.99
N LYS A 417 34.61 7.35 -5.81
CA LYS A 417 34.49 8.04 -4.51
C LYS A 417 33.79 7.16 -3.49
N ALA A 418 32.73 6.45 -3.87
CA ALA A 418 32.04 5.50 -2.99
C ALA A 418 32.98 4.37 -2.54
N VAL A 419 33.76 3.78 -3.45
CA VAL A 419 34.78 2.76 -3.12
C VAL A 419 35.83 3.32 -2.16
N SER A 420 36.37 4.51 -2.44
CA SER A 420 37.37 5.15 -1.58
C SER A 420 36.84 5.40 -0.16
N LEU A 421 35.60 5.86 -0.01
CA LEU A 421 34.97 6.09 1.29
C LEU A 421 34.69 4.77 2.03
N ALA A 422 34.26 3.71 1.32
CA ALA A 422 34.05 2.41 1.93
C ALA A 422 35.36 1.87 2.54
N TYR A 423 36.47 1.97 1.82
CA TYR A 423 37.78 1.55 2.34
C TYR A 423 38.29 2.43 3.49
N GLN A 424 38.02 3.74 3.48
CA GLN A 424 38.27 4.58 4.66
C GLN A 424 37.48 4.07 5.88
N GLY A 425 36.23 3.62 5.68
CA GLY A 425 35.45 2.99 6.74
C GLY A 425 36.04 1.66 7.23
N VAL A 426 36.64 0.86 6.34
CA VAL A 426 37.32 -0.40 6.70
C VAL A 426 38.51 -0.16 7.62
N ASP A 427 39.21 0.96 7.46
CA ASP A 427 40.35 1.34 8.30
C ASP A 427 39.93 1.77 9.71
N LEU A 428 38.65 2.11 9.91
CA LEU A 428 38.08 2.53 11.20
C LEU A 428 37.55 1.36 12.05
N VAL A 429 37.68 0.13 11.57
CA VAL A 429 37.21 -1.08 12.23
C VAL A 429 38.35 -2.06 12.40
N ASP A 430 38.54 -2.61 13.60
CA ASP A 430 39.57 -3.62 13.84
C ASP A 430 39.05 -4.82 14.64
N PHE A 431 39.52 -6.01 14.28
CA PHE A 431 39.37 -7.24 15.04
C PHE A 431 40.42 -8.25 14.57
N GLN A 432 40.83 -9.14 15.47
CA GLN A 432 41.83 -10.15 15.15
C GLN A 432 41.38 -11.02 13.97
N GLY A 433 42.22 -11.14 12.93
CA GLY A 433 41.92 -11.96 11.76
C GLY A 433 40.95 -11.33 10.74
N LYS A 434 40.70 -10.00 10.81
CA LYS A 434 39.92 -9.25 9.82
C LYS A 434 40.38 -9.54 8.39
N THR A 435 39.52 -10.20 7.61
CA THR A 435 39.76 -10.59 6.22
C THR A 435 38.78 -9.87 5.30
N TYR A 436 39.26 -9.20 4.26
CA TYR A 436 38.44 -8.47 3.29
C TYR A 436 39.18 -8.32 1.95
N ARG A 437 38.43 -8.02 0.89
CA ARG A 437 38.98 -7.74 -0.44
C ARG A 437 39.30 -6.27 -0.61
N ARG A 438 40.44 -5.93 -1.23
CA ARG A 438 40.86 -4.54 -1.54
C ARG A 438 40.48 -4.07 -2.95
N ASP A 439 39.81 -4.92 -3.71
CA ASP A 439 39.50 -4.74 -5.12
C ASP A 439 37.99 -4.77 -5.42
N ILE A 440 37.12 -4.46 -4.45
CA ILE A 440 35.68 -4.38 -4.72
C ILE A 440 35.43 -3.32 -5.80
N ALA A 441 34.66 -3.69 -6.82
CA ALA A 441 34.36 -2.91 -8.03
C ALA A 441 35.53 -2.70 -9.03
N TYR A 442 36.67 -3.41 -8.89
CA TYR A 442 37.85 -3.19 -9.75
C TYR A 442 37.56 -3.29 -11.26
N ARG A 443 36.69 -4.21 -11.68
CA ARG A 443 36.31 -4.39 -13.10
C ARG A 443 35.57 -3.18 -13.65
N ALA A 444 34.65 -2.61 -12.89
CA ALA A 444 33.93 -1.40 -13.29
C ALA A 444 34.84 -0.17 -13.30
N LEU A 445 35.72 -0.03 -12.32
CA LEU A 445 36.68 1.08 -12.25
C LEU A 445 37.74 1.05 -13.36
N SER A 446 38.10 -0.14 -13.85
CA SER A 446 39.06 -0.30 -14.96
C SER A 446 38.49 0.17 -16.31
N ASN A 447 37.17 0.27 -16.41
CA ASN A 447 36.45 0.71 -17.62
C ASN A 447 36.02 2.18 -17.58
N GLU A 448 36.41 2.96 -16.55
CA GLU A 448 36.17 4.42 -16.52
C GLU A 448 37.05 5.12 -17.58
N PRO A 449 36.47 5.90 -18.52
CA PRO A 449 37.25 6.78 -19.38
C PRO A 449 37.98 7.81 -18.53
N SER A 450 39.29 8.00 -18.77
CA SER A 450 40.07 9.06 -18.12
C SER A 450 39.53 10.44 -18.48
N LEU A 451 38.82 11.09 -17.55
CA LEU A 451 38.27 12.44 -17.74
C LEU A 451 39.36 13.50 -17.50
N LEU A 452 39.94 14.02 -18.59
CA LEU A 452 40.44 15.39 -18.64
C LEU A 452 39.35 16.26 -19.30
N PRO A 453 39.01 17.45 -18.77
CA PRO A 453 37.94 18.28 -19.32
C PRO A 453 38.40 19.05 -20.58
N PRO A 454 37.59 19.13 -21.65
CA PRO A 454 37.74 20.17 -22.66
C PRO A 454 37.14 21.49 -22.18
N SER A 455 37.84 22.56 -22.50
CA SER A 455 37.52 23.95 -22.20
C SER A 455 36.22 24.45 -22.84
N SER A 456 35.59 25.38 -22.13
CA SER A 456 34.48 26.26 -22.47
C SER A 456 34.54 26.93 -23.84
N SER A 457 33.38 27.04 -24.50
CA SER A 457 33.06 28.19 -25.36
C SER A 457 31.56 28.52 -25.32
N THR A 458 31.29 29.76 -24.93
CA THR A 458 30.00 30.45 -24.85
C THR A 458 29.57 31.00 -26.21
N SER A 459 28.26 30.96 -26.51
CA SER A 459 27.60 31.99 -27.34
C SER A 459 26.07 31.95 -27.17
N THR A 460 25.52 33.09 -26.76
CA THR A 460 24.10 33.45 -26.58
C THR A 460 23.37 33.80 -27.90
N PRO A 461 22.03 33.94 -27.89
CA PRO A 461 21.14 33.72 -29.03
C PRO A 461 20.71 34.99 -29.77
N ASN A 462 20.20 34.84 -31.01
CA ASN A 462 19.53 35.92 -31.76
C ASN A 462 18.17 35.49 -32.36
N SER A 463 17.14 36.15 -31.84
CA SER A 463 15.87 36.68 -32.39
C SER A 463 15.30 36.32 -33.79
N ILE A 464 14.01 35.97 -33.75
CA ILE A 464 12.81 36.48 -34.48
C ILE A 464 12.61 36.16 -35.99
N SER A 465 11.46 35.53 -36.29
CA SER A 465 10.57 35.98 -37.38
C SER A 465 9.11 35.56 -37.18
N ASN A 466 8.22 36.55 -37.19
CA ASN A 466 6.76 36.45 -37.27
C ASN A 466 6.30 35.82 -38.60
N VAL A 467 5.38 34.84 -38.53
CA VAL A 467 4.44 34.55 -39.62
C VAL A 467 3.06 34.29 -39.00
N LYS A 468 2.11 35.19 -39.25
CA LYS A 468 0.68 34.95 -39.06
C LYS A 468 0.21 34.01 -40.17
N SER A 469 -0.18 32.78 -39.83
CA SER A 469 -0.92 31.89 -40.72
C SER A 469 -2.27 31.55 -40.13
N SER A 470 -3.31 31.71 -40.94
CA SER A 470 -4.68 31.23 -40.72
C SER A 470 -4.71 29.79 -40.20
N ILE A 471 -5.06 29.63 -38.92
CA ILE A 471 -5.13 28.31 -38.27
C ILE A 471 -6.48 27.68 -38.64
N PRO A 472 -6.51 26.48 -39.26
CA PRO A 472 -7.75 25.73 -39.44
C PRO A 472 -8.34 25.36 -38.07
N LEU A 473 -9.66 25.49 -37.92
CA LEU A 473 -10.34 25.18 -36.67
C LEU A 473 -10.10 23.70 -36.31
N THR A 474 -9.48 23.46 -35.17
CA THR A 474 -9.33 22.13 -34.54
C THR A 474 -10.36 21.97 -33.43
N TYR A 475 -10.62 20.74 -32.96
CA TYR A 475 -11.48 20.51 -31.81
C TYR A 475 -10.96 21.26 -30.55
N ALA A 476 -9.64 21.39 -30.41
CA ALA A 476 -8.99 22.25 -29.41
C ALA A 476 -9.31 23.74 -29.57
N SER A 477 -9.48 24.24 -30.80
CA SER A 477 -9.92 25.63 -31.05
C SER A 477 -11.39 25.89 -30.70
N ALA A 478 -12.20 24.83 -30.53
CA ALA A 478 -13.55 24.90 -29.97
C ALA A 478 -13.56 24.84 -28.43
N GLY A 479 -12.38 24.77 -27.79
CA GLY A 479 -12.23 24.77 -26.33
C GLY A 479 -12.10 23.38 -25.70
N VAL A 480 -11.96 22.30 -26.48
CA VAL A 480 -11.91 20.91 -25.98
C VAL A 480 -10.54 20.26 -26.20
N SER A 481 -9.87 19.82 -25.15
CA SER A 481 -8.49 19.29 -25.17
C SER A 481 -8.43 17.77 -24.95
N VAL A 482 -8.20 17.03 -26.03
CA VAL A 482 -8.00 15.56 -25.98
C VAL A 482 -6.75 15.19 -25.15
N ASP A 483 -5.69 16.00 -25.24
CA ASP A 483 -4.45 15.76 -24.48
C ASP A 483 -4.67 15.93 -22.97
N SER A 484 -5.50 16.89 -22.56
CA SER A 484 -5.88 17.09 -21.16
C SER A 484 -6.72 15.91 -20.64
N GLY A 485 -7.63 15.39 -21.47
CA GLY A 485 -8.39 14.17 -21.15
C GLY A 485 -7.50 12.95 -20.97
N ASN A 486 -6.53 12.74 -21.87
CA ASN A 486 -5.56 11.64 -21.74
C ASN A 486 -4.69 11.79 -20.48
N LEU A 487 -4.23 13.02 -20.17
CA LEU A 487 -3.46 13.29 -18.96
C LEU A 487 -4.28 13.02 -17.69
N LEU A 488 -5.57 13.40 -17.67
CA LEU A 488 -6.46 13.09 -16.57
C LEU A 488 -6.57 11.57 -16.38
N VAL A 489 -6.82 10.82 -17.46
CA VAL A 489 -6.91 9.34 -17.42
C VAL A 489 -5.63 8.72 -16.86
N GLU A 490 -4.44 9.14 -17.32
CA GLU A 490 -3.18 8.64 -16.75
C GLU A 490 -3.01 9.01 -15.26
N THR A 491 -3.48 10.20 -14.86
CA THR A 491 -3.39 10.69 -13.47
C THR A 491 -4.27 9.89 -12.52
N ILE A 492 -5.50 9.54 -12.94
CA ILE A 492 -6.49 8.88 -12.07
C ILE A 492 -6.39 7.35 -12.08
N LYS A 493 -5.70 6.74 -13.07
CA LYS A 493 -5.55 5.28 -13.17
C LYS A 493 -5.20 4.58 -11.85
N PRO A 494 -4.22 5.06 -11.04
CA PRO A 494 -3.87 4.42 -9.78
C PRO A 494 -5.00 4.47 -8.75
N VAL A 495 -5.75 5.58 -8.68
CA VAL A 495 -6.83 5.73 -7.70
C VAL A 495 -8.05 4.88 -8.06
N VAL A 496 -8.38 4.78 -9.34
CA VAL A 496 -9.48 3.92 -9.79
C VAL A 496 -9.16 2.44 -9.56
N LYS A 497 -7.94 2.01 -9.87
CA LYS A 497 -7.51 0.62 -9.70
C LYS A 497 -7.51 0.14 -8.24
N ALA A 498 -7.32 1.04 -7.28
CA ALA A 498 -7.40 0.71 -5.86
C ALA A 498 -8.80 0.22 -5.42
N THR A 499 -9.85 0.60 -6.15
CA THR A 499 -11.24 0.21 -5.85
C THR A 499 -11.60 -1.22 -6.25
N ARG A 500 -10.67 -1.97 -6.86
CA ARG A 500 -10.92 -3.33 -7.34
C ARG A 500 -11.48 -4.25 -6.24
N ARG A 501 -12.34 -5.18 -6.63
CA ARG A 501 -12.96 -6.17 -5.73
C ARG A 501 -13.26 -7.47 -6.47
N PRO A 502 -13.58 -8.58 -5.77
CA PRO A 502 -14.10 -9.76 -6.45
C PRO A 502 -15.28 -9.37 -7.35
N GLY A 503 -15.15 -9.68 -8.64
CA GLY A 503 -16.12 -9.30 -9.67
C GLY A 503 -15.65 -8.20 -10.63
N ALA A 504 -14.76 -7.28 -10.23
CA ALA A 504 -14.27 -6.19 -11.08
C ALA A 504 -12.82 -5.78 -10.77
N ASP A 505 -12.03 -5.54 -11.80
CA ASP A 505 -10.59 -5.28 -11.70
C ASP A 505 -10.22 -3.79 -11.52
N GLY A 506 -11.20 -2.88 -11.57
CA GLY A 506 -10.99 -1.44 -11.41
C GLY A 506 -10.17 -0.82 -12.55
N LEU A 507 -10.21 -1.40 -13.75
CA LEU A 507 -9.53 -0.85 -14.92
C LEU A 507 -10.41 0.16 -15.66
N ILE A 508 -9.81 1.25 -16.12
CA ILE A 508 -10.45 2.30 -16.94
C ILE A 508 -9.75 2.45 -18.29
N GLY A 509 -10.45 3.02 -19.28
CA GLY A 509 -9.96 3.21 -20.65
C GLY A 509 -10.50 2.21 -21.68
N GLY A 510 -11.39 1.30 -21.28
CA GLY A 510 -12.25 0.52 -22.19
C GLY A 510 -13.57 1.23 -22.48
N PHE A 511 -14.34 0.73 -23.45
CA PHE A 511 -15.67 1.28 -23.80
C PHE A 511 -16.75 1.09 -22.71
N GLY A 512 -16.51 0.21 -21.74
CA GLY A 512 -17.41 -0.03 -20.62
C GLY A 512 -16.76 -0.93 -19.57
N GLY A 513 -17.21 -0.80 -18.33
CA GLY A 513 -16.81 -1.67 -17.23
C GLY A 513 -17.61 -2.97 -17.20
N SER A 514 -17.04 -4.02 -16.61
CA SER A 514 -17.70 -5.32 -16.46
C SER A 514 -17.67 -5.80 -15.01
N PHE A 515 -18.69 -6.55 -14.60
CA PHE A 515 -18.78 -7.12 -13.26
C PHE A 515 -19.24 -8.59 -13.30
N ASP A 516 -18.46 -9.47 -12.67
CA ASP A 516 -18.73 -10.91 -12.56
C ASP A 516 -19.39 -11.25 -11.22
N LEU A 517 -20.72 -11.41 -11.24
CA LEU A 517 -21.54 -11.74 -10.07
C LEU A 517 -21.16 -13.09 -9.44
N SER A 518 -20.74 -14.06 -10.26
CA SER A 518 -20.38 -15.40 -9.78
C SER A 518 -19.10 -15.35 -8.96
N LYS A 519 -18.11 -14.58 -9.39
CA LYS A 519 -16.86 -14.34 -8.63
C LYS A 519 -17.08 -13.52 -7.37
N ALA A 520 -18.10 -12.67 -7.36
CA ALA A 520 -18.51 -11.92 -6.17
C ALA A 520 -19.27 -12.77 -5.14
N GLY A 521 -19.63 -14.03 -5.47
CA GLY A 521 -20.21 -14.99 -4.54
C GLY A 521 -21.74 -15.02 -4.50
N TYR A 522 -22.43 -14.33 -5.41
CA TYR A 522 -23.89 -14.32 -5.49
C TYR A 522 -24.45 -15.60 -6.12
N LYS A 523 -25.63 -16.01 -5.66
CA LYS A 523 -26.31 -17.23 -6.14
C LYS A 523 -27.57 -16.94 -6.96
N ASP A 524 -28.53 -16.17 -6.42
CA ASP A 524 -29.74 -15.72 -7.13
C ASP A 524 -29.93 -14.20 -6.93
N PRO A 525 -29.00 -13.38 -7.45
CA PRO A 525 -29.02 -11.95 -7.21
C PRO A 525 -30.12 -11.24 -8.01
N ILE A 526 -30.71 -10.22 -7.39
CA ILE A 526 -31.39 -9.11 -8.06
C ILE A 526 -30.43 -7.94 -8.14
N LEU A 527 -30.30 -7.34 -9.32
CA LEU A 527 -29.56 -6.10 -9.51
C LEU A 527 -30.44 -4.91 -9.16
N VAL A 528 -29.89 -4.00 -8.37
CA VAL A 528 -30.49 -2.71 -8.05
C VAL A 528 -29.56 -1.63 -8.61
N SER A 529 -30.11 -0.67 -9.32
CA SER A 529 -29.35 0.43 -9.92
C SER A 529 -29.92 1.77 -9.48
N GLY A 530 -29.05 2.73 -9.19
CA GLY A 530 -29.41 4.07 -8.76
C GLY A 530 -28.55 5.11 -9.44
N THR A 531 -29.09 6.31 -9.61
CA THR A 531 -28.35 7.45 -10.12
C THR A 531 -28.67 8.68 -9.29
N ASP A 532 -27.66 9.47 -8.97
CA ASP A 532 -27.83 10.73 -8.26
C ASP A 532 -26.66 11.68 -8.57
N GLY A 533 -26.79 12.94 -8.16
CA GLY A 533 -25.74 13.96 -8.23
C GLY A 533 -25.40 14.54 -6.85
N VAL A 534 -24.50 15.52 -6.85
CA VAL A 534 -24.13 16.27 -5.63
C VAL A 534 -24.98 17.56 -5.48
N GLY A 535 -25.60 18.02 -6.56
CA GLY A 535 -26.45 19.21 -6.54
C GLY A 535 -25.69 20.48 -6.14
N THR A 536 -26.38 21.40 -5.45
CA THR A 536 -25.84 22.76 -5.23
C THR A 536 -24.72 22.85 -4.19
N LYS A 537 -24.35 21.73 -3.54
CA LYS A 537 -23.13 21.62 -2.73
C LYS A 537 -21.86 21.81 -3.57
N LEU A 538 -21.89 21.49 -4.87
CA LEU A 538 -20.79 21.75 -5.81
C LEU A 538 -20.36 23.21 -5.82
N ARG A 539 -21.31 24.14 -5.66
CA ARG A 539 -20.98 25.57 -5.63
C ARG A 539 -20.24 26.00 -4.37
N LEU A 540 -20.45 25.31 -3.24
CA LEU A 540 -19.63 25.52 -2.05
C LEU A 540 -18.21 25.01 -2.25
N ALA A 541 -18.06 23.83 -2.88
CA ALA A 541 -16.76 23.26 -3.19
C ALA A 541 -15.95 24.18 -4.12
N LEU A 542 -16.58 24.70 -5.18
CA LEU A 542 -16.00 25.69 -6.09
C LEU A 542 -15.59 26.97 -5.35
N ASN A 543 -16.50 27.57 -4.59
CA ASN A 543 -16.23 28.84 -3.91
C ASN A 543 -15.18 28.71 -2.78
N TYR A 544 -15.01 27.53 -2.18
CA TYR A 544 -14.05 27.29 -1.10
C TYR A 544 -12.72 26.70 -1.59
N GLY A 545 -12.70 26.07 -2.77
CA GLY A 545 -11.53 25.42 -3.36
C GLY A 545 -11.21 24.04 -2.79
N LYS A 546 -12.22 23.24 -2.41
CA LYS A 546 -12.04 21.87 -1.89
C LYS A 546 -12.97 20.89 -2.61
N HIS A 547 -12.40 20.05 -3.46
CA HIS A 547 -13.14 19.21 -4.40
C HIS A 547 -13.16 17.71 -4.06
N THR A 548 -12.22 17.26 -3.23
CA THR A 548 -12.10 15.84 -2.85
C THR A 548 -13.33 15.31 -2.09
N THR A 549 -14.01 16.14 -1.31
CA THR A 549 -15.15 15.69 -0.50
C THR A 549 -16.42 15.49 -1.32
N VAL A 550 -16.61 16.24 -2.41
CA VAL A 550 -17.80 16.11 -3.26
C VAL A 550 -17.79 14.83 -4.10
N GLY A 551 -16.63 14.25 -4.37
CA GLY A 551 -16.55 12.91 -4.96
C GLY A 551 -17.11 11.83 -4.03
N ILE A 552 -16.82 11.93 -2.72
CA ILE A 552 -17.39 11.02 -1.71
C ILE A 552 -18.90 11.23 -1.61
N ASP A 553 -19.35 12.49 -1.61
CA ASP A 553 -20.78 12.84 -1.62
C ASP A 553 -21.51 12.18 -2.80
N LEU A 554 -20.92 12.21 -4.00
CA LEU A 554 -21.51 11.61 -5.20
C LEU A 554 -21.77 10.11 -5.00
N VAL A 555 -20.77 9.38 -4.51
CA VAL A 555 -20.91 7.95 -4.23
C VAL A 555 -21.94 7.72 -3.13
N ALA A 556 -21.86 8.47 -2.03
CA ALA A 556 -22.74 8.30 -0.88
C ALA A 556 -24.21 8.48 -1.25
N MET A 557 -24.52 9.49 -2.06
CA MET A 557 -25.88 9.73 -2.54
C MET A 557 -26.44 8.53 -3.33
N SER A 558 -25.67 7.95 -4.25
CA SER A 558 -26.17 6.83 -5.05
C SER A 558 -26.15 5.49 -4.31
N VAL A 559 -25.10 5.17 -3.53
CA VAL A 559 -24.98 3.84 -2.89
C VAL A 559 -25.90 3.68 -1.68
N ASN A 560 -26.20 4.77 -0.96
CA ASN A 560 -27.19 4.73 0.11
C ASN A 560 -28.60 4.47 -0.45
N ASP A 561 -28.89 4.87 -1.69
CA ASP A 561 -30.16 4.54 -2.35
C ASP A 561 -30.23 3.07 -2.84
N LEU A 562 -29.08 2.41 -2.99
CA LEU A 562 -29.04 0.96 -3.22
C LEU A 562 -29.30 0.19 -1.92
N ILE A 563 -28.64 0.58 -0.83
CA ILE A 563 -28.73 -0.18 0.43
C ILE A 563 -30.14 -0.16 1.00
N VAL A 564 -30.95 0.86 0.73
CA VAL A 564 -32.36 0.87 1.19
C VAL A 564 -33.20 -0.25 0.57
N GLN A 565 -32.79 -0.79 -0.58
CA GLN A 565 -33.38 -1.98 -1.21
C GLN A 565 -32.74 -3.30 -0.72
N GLY A 566 -31.80 -3.23 0.23
CA GLY A 566 -31.01 -4.37 0.69
C GLY A 566 -29.76 -4.66 -0.14
N ALA A 567 -29.51 -3.87 -1.20
CA ALA A 567 -28.44 -4.17 -2.14
C ALA A 567 -27.06 -3.71 -1.67
N GLU A 568 -26.10 -4.63 -1.70
CA GLU A 568 -24.68 -4.33 -1.55
C GLU A 568 -24.18 -3.66 -2.84
N PRO A 569 -23.57 -2.46 -2.78
CA PRO A 569 -22.99 -1.80 -3.94
C PRO A 569 -21.89 -2.67 -4.57
N LEU A 570 -21.93 -2.87 -5.89
CA LEU A 570 -20.96 -3.67 -6.64
C LEU A 570 -19.97 -2.78 -7.39
N TYR A 571 -20.49 -1.85 -8.17
CA TYR A 571 -19.68 -0.94 -8.96
C TYR A 571 -20.32 0.43 -9.12
N PHE A 572 -19.49 1.39 -9.50
CA PHE A 572 -19.82 2.79 -9.70
C PHE A 572 -19.29 3.29 -11.04
N LEU A 573 -20.05 4.17 -11.68
CA LEU A 573 -19.65 4.95 -12.85
C LEU A 573 -19.92 6.42 -12.57
N ASP A 574 -19.04 7.31 -13.03
CA ASP A 574 -19.21 8.76 -12.89
C ASP A 574 -19.35 9.47 -14.23
N TYR A 575 -20.01 10.63 -14.22
CA TYR A 575 -20.07 11.57 -15.33
C TYR A 575 -19.66 12.94 -14.79
N TYR A 576 -18.55 13.46 -15.31
CA TYR A 576 -17.99 14.77 -14.99
C TYR A 576 -18.22 15.70 -16.19
N GLY A 577 -19.15 16.63 -16.08
CA GLY A 577 -19.39 17.66 -17.09
C GLY A 577 -18.75 18.98 -16.68
N CYS A 578 -18.03 19.68 -17.56
CA CYS A 578 -17.44 20.98 -17.23
C CYS A 578 -17.38 21.94 -18.42
N ALA A 579 -17.22 23.24 -18.14
CA ALA A 579 -17.04 24.25 -19.18
C ALA A 579 -15.67 24.12 -19.87
N LYS A 580 -14.64 23.90 -19.05
CA LYS A 580 -13.25 23.69 -19.42
C LYS A 580 -12.63 22.76 -18.39
N LEU A 581 -11.89 21.76 -18.84
CA LEU A 581 -11.26 20.78 -17.98
C LEU A 581 -10.06 21.40 -17.26
N ASP A 582 -10.22 21.58 -15.95
CA ASP A 582 -9.11 21.72 -15.04
C ASP A 582 -8.71 20.34 -14.52
N VAL A 583 -7.54 19.85 -14.96
CA VAL A 583 -7.10 18.47 -14.70
C VAL A 583 -6.93 18.21 -13.21
N GLN A 584 -6.46 19.20 -12.43
CA GLN A 584 -6.27 19.04 -10.99
C GLN A 584 -7.61 18.91 -10.26
N THR A 585 -8.56 19.80 -10.55
CA THR A 585 -9.91 19.77 -9.97
C THR A 585 -10.63 18.47 -10.30
N ALA A 586 -10.57 18.03 -11.56
CA ALA A 586 -11.17 16.76 -11.97
C ALA A 586 -10.50 15.56 -11.30
N ALA A 587 -9.16 15.55 -11.18
CA ALA A 587 -8.43 14.51 -10.48
C ALA A 587 -8.78 14.47 -8.98
N ASP A 588 -8.94 15.63 -8.32
CA ASP A 588 -9.36 15.72 -6.92
C ASP A 588 -10.78 15.15 -6.72
N VAL A 589 -11.72 15.50 -7.60
CA VAL A 589 -13.08 14.94 -7.57
C VAL A 589 -13.06 13.43 -7.74
N ILE A 590 -12.36 12.92 -8.76
CA ILE A 590 -12.30 11.47 -9.05
C ILE A 590 -11.58 10.73 -7.92
N THR A 591 -10.57 11.33 -7.29
CA THR A 591 -9.93 10.78 -6.08
C THR A 591 -10.94 10.65 -4.95
N GLY A 592 -11.82 11.65 -4.78
CA GLY A 592 -12.96 11.59 -3.86
C GLY A 592 -13.96 10.47 -4.20
N ILE A 593 -14.27 10.28 -5.48
CA ILE A 593 -15.16 9.19 -5.93
C ILE A 593 -14.53 7.83 -5.63
N ALA A 594 -13.23 7.65 -5.90
CA ALA A 594 -12.51 6.43 -5.59
C ALA A 594 -12.52 6.13 -4.08
N GLU A 595 -12.29 7.14 -3.23
CA GLU A 595 -12.40 7.03 -1.78
C GLU A 595 -13.81 6.65 -1.33
N GLY A 596 -14.84 7.29 -1.89
CA GLY A 596 -16.24 6.92 -1.65
C GLY A 596 -16.54 5.46 -2.02
N CYS A 597 -16.01 4.98 -3.15
CA CYS A 597 -16.14 3.59 -3.60
C CYS A 597 -15.48 2.61 -2.63
N LEU A 598 -14.29 2.94 -2.11
CA LEU A 598 -13.61 2.15 -1.09
C LEU A 598 -14.42 2.05 0.20
N GLN A 599 -15.00 3.17 0.67
CA GLN A 599 -15.86 3.19 1.85
C GLN A 599 -17.15 2.38 1.66
N ALA A 600 -17.72 2.41 0.45
CA ALA A 600 -18.92 1.65 0.08
C ALA A 600 -18.64 0.17 -0.22
N GLY A 601 -17.38 -0.19 -0.48
CA GLY A 601 -16.98 -1.54 -0.89
C GLY A 601 -17.31 -1.87 -2.36
N CYS A 602 -17.44 -0.88 -3.24
CA CYS A 602 -17.68 -1.08 -4.68
C CYS A 602 -16.45 -0.70 -5.53
N ALA A 603 -16.41 -1.19 -6.76
CA ALA A 603 -15.40 -0.81 -7.74
C ALA A 603 -15.83 0.40 -8.58
N LEU A 604 -14.96 1.39 -8.72
CA LEU A 604 -15.08 2.40 -9.78
C LEU A 604 -14.61 1.76 -11.08
N ILE A 605 -15.51 1.53 -12.03
CA ILE A 605 -15.23 0.72 -13.24
C ILE A 605 -15.23 1.54 -14.53
N GLY A 606 -15.33 2.86 -14.42
CA GLY A 606 -15.37 3.76 -15.57
C GLY A 606 -16.09 5.05 -15.24
N GLY A 607 -16.06 5.96 -16.19
CA GLY A 607 -16.75 7.23 -16.14
C GLY A 607 -16.51 8.00 -17.42
N GLU A 608 -17.16 9.15 -17.55
CA GLU A 608 -17.07 10.02 -18.71
C GLU A 608 -16.71 11.44 -18.25
N THR A 609 -15.73 12.06 -18.93
CA THR A 609 -15.37 13.46 -18.70
C THR A 609 -15.67 14.27 -19.95
N ALA A 610 -16.67 15.16 -19.87
CA ALA A 610 -17.16 15.94 -20.99
C ALA A 610 -16.87 17.44 -20.82
N GLU A 611 -16.03 17.99 -21.69
CA GLU A 611 -15.88 19.45 -21.85
C GLU A 611 -16.98 19.97 -22.79
N MET A 612 -17.86 20.83 -22.27
CA MET A 612 -19.00 21.38 -23.01
C MET A 612 -19.05 22.91 -22.90
N PRO A 613 -18.10 23.62 -23.55
CA PRO A 613 -18.07 25.08 -23.54
C PRO A 613 -19.35 25.65 -24.15
N GLY A 614 -20.01 26.56 -23.42
CA GLY A 614 -21.30 27.16 -23.82
C GLY A 614 -22.54 26.48 -23.22
N MET A 615 -22.40 25.27 -22.67
CA MET A 615 -23.40 24.67 -21.77
C MET A 615 -23.09 24.97 -20.31
N TYR A 616 -21.81 24.88 -19.93
CA TYR A 616 -21.28 25.34 -18.66
C TYR A 616 -20.45 26.62 -18.85
N HIS A 617 -20.26 27.40 -17.77
CA HIS A 617 -19.53 28.67 -17.81
C HIS A 617 -18.37 28.71 -16.82
N GLY A 618 -17.26 29.35 -17.21
CA GLY A 618 -16.14 29.60 -16.29
C GLY A 618 -15.50 28.31 -15.74
N ASP A 619 -15.52 28.18 -14.42
CA ASP A 619 -15.02 27.06 -13.61
C ASP A 619 -16.12 26.05 -13.23
N ASP A 620 -17.34 26.20 -13.77
CA ASP A 620 -18.45 25.32 -13.47
C ASP A 620 -18.15 23.86 -13.90
N TYR A 621 -18.43 22.93 -13.00
CA TYR A 621 -18.57 21.51 -13.28
C TYR A 621 -19.81 20.93 -12.59
N ASP A 622 -20.35 19.86 -13.17
CA ASP A 622 -21.46 19.08 -12.65
C ASP A 622 -21.09 17.60 -12.58
N LEU A 623 -21.70 16.89 -11.64
CA LEU A 623 -21.42 15.49 -11.35
C LEU A 623 -22.70 14.66 -11.35
N ALA A 624 -22.69 13.57 -12.10
CA ALA A 624 -23.67 12.50 -11.97
C ALA A 624 -22.99 11.16 -11.71
N GLY A 625 -23.60 10.36 -10.84
CA GLY A 625 -23.12 9.07 -10.40
C GLY A 625 -24.11 7.98 -10.76
N PHE A 626 -23.61 6.81 -11.09
CA PHE A 626 -24.40 5.63 -11.39
C PHE A 626 -23.86 4.48 -10.56
N ALA A 627 -24.66 3.99 -9.63
CA ALA A 627 -24.29 2.87 -8.78
C ALA A 627 -25.13 1.65 -9.17
N VAL A 628 -24.50 0.48 -9.19
CA VAL A 628 -25.19 -0.81 -9.32
C VAL A 628 -24.79 -1.68 -8.15
N GLY A 629 -25.80 -2.27 -7.50
CA GLY A 629 -25.69 -3.18 -6.38
C GLY A 629 -26.40 -4.50 -6.64
N ALA A 630 -26.17 -5.48 -5.76
CA ALA A 630 -26.88 -6.75 -5.78
C ALA A 630 -27.35 -7.16 -4.40
N VAL A 631 -28.51 -7.81 -4.37
CA VAL A 631 -29.13 -8.41 -3.19
C VAL A 631 -29.61 -9.81 -3.55
N GLU A 632 -29.50 -10.77 -2.63
CA GLU A 632 -30.15 -12.07 -2.81
C GLU A 632 -31.67 -11.86 -2.76
N ARG A 633 -32.42 -12.56 -3.62
CA ARG A 633 -33.85 -12.32 -3.82
C ARG A 633 -34.68 -12.35 -2.52
N ASP A 634 -34.31 -13.19 -1.58
CA ASP A 634 -34.96 -13.36 -0.28
C ASP A 634 -34.65 -12.25 0.73
N LEU A 635 -33.65 -11.41 0.47
CA LEU A 635 -33.23 -10.28 1.30
C LEU A 635 -33.63 -8.92 0.73
N LEU A 636 -34.36 -8.88 -0.40
CA LEU A 636 -34.82 -7.65 -1.02
C LEU A 636 -35.73 -6.86 -0.07
N LEU A 637 -35.49 -5.56 0.05
CA LEU A 637 -36.30 -4.64 0.85
C LEU A 637 -37.12 -3.71 -0.05
N PRO A 638 -38.22 -3.13 0.45
CA PRO A 638 -38.87 -3.40 1.73
C PRO A 638 -39.54 -4.79 1.77
N GLN A 639 -39.62 -5.38 2.96
CA GLN A 639 -40.38 -6.61 3.21
C GLN A 639 -41.88 -6.32 3.26
N PRO A 640 -42.73 -7.24 2.77
CA PRO A 640 -44.19 -7.06 2.75
C PRO A 640 -44.86 -7.16 4.12
N ASP A 641 -44.12 -7.56 5.17
CA ASP A 641 -44.63 -7.80 6.52
C ASP A 641 -44.44 -6.60 7.48
N ILE A 642 -44.16 -5.40 6.95
CA ILE A 642 -44.19 -4.16 7.72
C ILE A 642 -45.61 -3.93 8.25
N LYS A 643 -45.74 -3.67 9.55
CA LYS A 643 -47.02 -3.50 10.23
C LYS A 643 -46.97 -2.43 11.30
N GLU A 644 -48.15 -1.99 11.73
CA GLU A 644 -48.30 -1.12 12.90
C GLU A 644 -47.57 -1.69 14.12
N GLY A 645 -46.83 -0.83 14.82
CA GLY A 645 -46.00 -1.20 15.98
C GLY A 645 -44.54 -1.53 15.65
N ASP A 646 -44.20 -1.78 14.38
CA ASP A 646 -42.79 -1.89 13.99
C ASP A 646 -42.04 -0.58 14.31
N VAL A 647 -40.79 -0.70 14.74
CA VAL A 647 -40.01 0.38 15.36
C VAL A 647 -39.12 1.06 14.33
N LEU A 648 -39.01 2.39 14.42
CA LEU A 648 -38.05 3.18 13.66
C LEU A 648 -36.76 3.39 14.45
N ILE A 649 -35.63 3.05 13.84
CA ILE A 649 -34.31 3.37 14.35
C ILE A 649 -33.61 4.34 13.38
N GLY A 650 -33.22 5.51 13.88
CA GLY A 650 -32.48 6.52 13.15
C GLY A 650 -30.97 6.40 13.34
N LEU A 651 -30.22 6.62 12.26
CA LEU A 651 -28.76 6.62 12.22
C LEU A 651 -28.24 8.03 11.98
N LYS A 652 -27.22 8.43 12.74
CA LYS A 652 -26.71 9.81 12.71
C LYS A 652 -26.14 10.19 11.34
N SER A 653 -26.41 11.41 10.88
CA SER A 653 -25.73 12.03 9.74
C SER A 653 -24.42 12.70 10.18
N SER A 654 -23.49 12.86 9.25
CA SER A 654 -22.24 13.64 9.43
C SER A 654 -22.46 15.16 9.29
N GLY A 655 -23.60 15.56 8.73
CA GLY A 655 -23.95 16.93 8.39
C GLY A 655 -25.15 16.96 7.44
N PRO A 656 -25.38 18.06 6.72
CA PRO A 656 -26.31 18.07 5.60
C PRO A 656 -25.83 17.08 4.53
N HIS A 657 -26.72 16.20 4.08
CA HIS A 657 -26.48 15.48 2.83
C HIS A 657 -26.51 16.47 1.67
N SER A 658 -26.10 16.07 0.46
CA SER A 658 -25.96 16.91 -0.75
C SER A 658 -27.17 17.77 -1.17
N ASN A 659 -28.28 17.73 -0.43
CA ASN A 659 -29.51 18.47 -0.65
C ASN A 659 -29.67 19.67 0.31
N GLY A 660 -30.52 20.64 -0.06
CA GLY A 660 -30.84 21.80 0.79
C GLY A 660 -29.76 22.90 0.84
N PHE A 661 -28.63 22.71 0.16
CA PHE A 661 -27.53 23.66 0.13
C PHE A 661 -27.85 25.01 -0.51
N SER A 662 -28.88 25.08 -1.37
CA SER A 662 -29.40 26.35 -1.89
C SER A 662 -29.93 27.26 -0.77
N LEU A 663 -30.64 26.67 0.21
CA LEU A 663 -31.14 27.40 1.37
C LEU A 663 -30.00 27.74 2.34
N ILE A 664 -29.10 26.79 2.62
CA ILE A 664 -27.94 27.01 3.49
C ILE A 664 -27.10 28.20 2.99
N ARG A 665 -26.78 28.21 1.69
CA ARG A 665 -26.01 29.31 1.07
C ARG A 665 -26.72 30.65 1.20
N LYS A 666 -28.03 30.69 0.93
CA LYS A 666 -28.82 31.92 1.09
C LYS A 666 -28.80 32.44 2.53
N ILE A 667 -28.83 31.55 3.53
CA ILE A 667 -28.75 31.93 4.95
C ILE A 667 -27.36 32.49 5.28
N ILE A 668 -26.29 31.88 4.76
CA ILE A 668 -24.92 32.38 4.92
C ILE A 668 -24.79 33.79 4.32
N ASP A 669 -25.27 33.98 3.09
CA ASP A 669 -25.22 35.28 2.41
C ASP A 669 -25.97 36.36 3.21
N LEU A 670 -27.14 36.04 3.75
CA LEU A 670 -27.93 36.95 4.60
C LEU A 670 -27.29 37.24 5.97
N SER A 671 -26.48 36.30 6.48
CA SER A 671 -25.77 36.48 7.76
C SER A 671 -24.53 37.38 7.66
N GLY A 672 -24.08 37.70 6.43
CA GLY A 672 -22.85 38.46 6.20
C GLY A 672 -21.55 37.68 6.48
N LEU A 673 -21.65 36.37 6.72
CA LEU A 673 -20.50 35.48 6.91
C LEU A 673 -19.97 34.96 5.57
N SER A 674 -18.68 34.63 5.52
CA SER A 674 -18.04 33.99 4.35
C SER A 674 -17.73 32.53 4.66
N LEU A 675 -17.44 31.71 3.63
CA LEU A 675 -17.03 30.32 3.84
C LEU A 675 -15.73 30.18 4.64
N HIS A 676 -14.89 31.22 4.68
CA HIS A 676 -13.65 31.24 5.45
C HIS A 676 -13.83 31.80 6.86
N SER A 677 -15.03 32.26 7.22
CA SER A 677 -15.35 32.66 8.59
C SER A 677 -15.32 31.46 9.53
N THR A 678 -14.97 31.68 10.80
CA THR A 678 -15.07 30.67 11.85
C THR A 678 -16.48 30.11 11.94
N CYS A 679 -16.59 28.80 12.08
CA CYS A 679 -17.86 28.09 12.12
C CYS A 679 -18.65 28.40 13.41
N PRO A 680 -19.81 29.09 13.34
CA PRO A 680 -20.52 29.58 14.52
C PRO A 680 -21.30 28.49 15.27
N TRP A 681 -21.42 27.28 14.72
CA TRP A 681 -22.07 26.13 15.37
C TRP A 681 -21.08 25.08 15.90
N ASN A 682 -19.77 25.36 15.80
CA ASN A 682 -18.70 24.49 16.29
C ASN A 682 -18.00 25.01 17.56
N GLU A 683 -18.43 26.13 18.14
CA GLU A 683 -17.88 26.59 19.42
C GLU A 683 -18.28 25.62 20.56
N PRO A 684 -17.37 25.34 21.52
CA PRO A 684 -17.71 24.62 22.73
C PRO A 684 -18.86 25.36 23.43
N THR A 685 -19.83 24.60 23.94
CA THR A 685 -20.93 25.12 24.74
C THR A 685 -20.43 25.79 26.02
N GLU A 686 -20.04 27.06 25.95
CA GLU A 686 -20.20 27.97 27.08
C GLU A 686 -21.64 28.44 27.10
N THR A 687 -22.29 28.19 28.24
CA THR A 687 -23.60 28.71 28.64
C THR A 687 -23.86 30.12 28.11
N PHE A 688 -24.91 30.28 27.32
CA PHE A 688 -25.54 31.57 27.07
C PHE A 688 -26.01 32.16 28.42
N GLN A 689 -25.15 32.91 29.11
CA GLN A 689 -25.58 33.79 30.18
C GLN A 689 -26.21 35.03 29.54
N ILE A 690 -27.53 35.12 29.68
CA ILE A 690 -28.29 36.35 29.50
C ILE A 690 -27.65 37.42 30.40
N SER A 691 -27.18 38.50 29.80
CA SER A 691 -26.68 39.67 30.52
C SER A 691 -27.80 40.25 31.40
N GLN A 692 -27.75 39.98 32.69
CA GLN A 692 -28.42 40.79 33.71
C GLN A 692 -27.36 41.51 34.57
N THR A 693 -27.38 42.83 34.41
CA THR A 693 -27.03 43.90 35.35
C THR A 693 -26.39 43.53 36.71
N SER A 694 -25.16 44.04 36.88
CA SER A 694 -24.56 44.65 38.08
C SER A 694 -25.12 44.32 39.47
N THR A 695 -24.28 43.76 40.37
CA THR A 695 -23.81 44.42 41.62
C THR A 695 -22.83 43.55 42.41
N SER A 696 -21.93 44.23 43.11
CA SER A 696 -20.79 43.76 43.91
C SER A 696 -21.16 43.06 45.22
N SER A 697 -20.32 42.13 45.72
CA SER A 697 -19.50 42.32 46.94
C SER A 697 -19.00 41.01 47.61
N THR A 698 -17.71 41.03 47.96
CA THR A 698 -17.02 40.48 49.17
C THR A 698 -16.97 38.96 49.51
N LEU A 699 -15.75 38.39 49.34
CA LEU A 699 -14.88 37.49 50.16
C LEU A 699 -15.32 37.06 51.60
N PRO A 700 -14.72 36.03 52.30
CA PRO A 700 -13.35 35.44 52.13
C PRO A 700 -13.12 33.91 52.42
N SER A 701 -11.87 33.45 52.16
CA SER A 701 -11.08 32.37 52.87
C SER A 701 -11.55 30.90 52.74
N SER A 702 -10.75 29.82 52.74
CA SER A 702 -9.31 29.54 52.97
C SER A 702 -9.00 28.06 52.63
N SER A 703 -7.71 27.75 52.46
CA SER A 703 -6.99 26.47 52.71
C SER A 703 -7.11 25.26 51.75
N ASN A 704 -6.02 25.07 50.98
CA ASN A 704 -5.32 23.86 50.49
C ASN A 704 -5.55 22.53 51.25
N PRO A 705 -5.29 21.31 50.67
CA PRO A 705 -4.08 21.03 49.87
C PRO A 705 -4.14 19.96 48.72
N SER A 706 -3.21 20.12 47.77
CA SER A 706 -2.46 19.10 47.00
C SER A 706 -3.13 17.77 46.62
N SER A 707 -3.34 17.57 45.31
CA SER A 707 -3.06 16.27 44.67
C SER A 707 -2.47 16.49 43.28
N ILE A 708 -1.45 15.69 43.00
CA ILE A 708 -0.68 15.63 41.76
C ILE A 708 -1.56 14.98 40.69
N THR A 709 -1.88 15.71 39.63
CA THR A 709 -2.28 15.13 38.35
C THR A 709 -1.40 15.69 37.24
N SER A 710 -0.72 14.76 36.60
CA SER A 710 0.05 14.89 35.37
C SER A 710 -0.64 15.78 34.34
N GLY A 711 0.14 16.65 33.71
CA GLY A 711 -0.27 17.41 32.54
C GLY A 711 -0.76 16.50 31.43
N LEU A 712 -2.08 16.42 31.30
CA LEU A 712 -2.72 16.29 30.00
C LEU A 712 -2.89 17.72 29.52
N GLU A 713 -2.10 18.12 28.53
CA GLU A 713 -2.44 19.30 27.75
C GLU A 713 -3.83 19.03 27.15
N GLU A 714 -4.84 19.77 27.62
CA GLU A 714 -6.13 19.82 26.95
C GLU A 714 -5.88 20.30 25.51
N GLU A 715 -6.05 19.40 24.54
CA GLU A 715 -6.10 19.76 23.13
C GLU A 715 -7.16 20.84 22.94
N LYS A 716 -6.73 22.09 22.72
CA LYS A 716 -7.64 23.15 22.32
C LYS A 716 -8.33 22.71 21.02
N PRO A 717 -9.67 22.68 20.97
CA PRO A 717 -10.37 22.29 19.74
C PRO A 717 -9.99 23.23 18.61
N ILE A 718 -9.52 22.65 17.51
CA ILE A 718 -9.17 23.38 16.30
C ILE A 718 -10.45 24.02 15.76
N SER A 719 -10.52 25.35 15.78
CA SER A 719 -11.60 26.12 15.16
C SER A 719 -11.60 25.88 13.65
N ILE A 720 -12.65 25.25 13.12
CA ILE A 720 -12.84 25.03 11.67
C ILE A 720 -13.63 26.18 11.03
N SER A 721 -13.48 26.36 9.71
CA SER A 721 -14.25 27.33 8.93
C SER A 721 -15.67 26.81 8.61
N ILE A 722 -16.57 27.71 8.23
CA ILE A 722 -17.91 27.35 7.73
C ILE A 722 -17.82 26.42 6.52
N GLY A 723 -16.93 26.73 5.57
CA GLY A 723 -16.71 25.93 4.37
C GLY A 723 -16.25 24.52 4.71
N GLU A 724 -15.29 24.39 5.62
CA GLU A 724 -14.79 23.09 6.09
C GLU A 724 -15.90 22.26 6.76
N ALA A 725 -16.70 22.88 7.62
CA ALA A 725 -17.81 22.22 8.30
C ALA A 725 -18.89 21.73 7.31
N LEU A 726 -19.28 22.56 6.34
CA LEU A 726 -20.33 22.25 5.38
C LEU A 726 -19.89 21.30 4.25
N LEU A 727 -18.58 21.24 3.96
CA LEU A 727 -17.99 20.29 3.03
C LEU A 727 -17.63 18.95 3.68
N THR A 728 -18.03 18.72 4.93
CA THR A 728 -18.04 17.38 5.52
C THR A 728 -18.81 16.42 4.58
N PRO A 729 -18.22 15.29 4.16
CA PRO A 729 -18.87 14.35 3.26
C PRO A 729 -20.16 13.76 3.83
N THR A 730 -21.13 13.51 2.96
CA THR A 730 -22.31 12.69 3.23
C THR A 730 -21.87 11.30 3.67
N LYS A 731 -22.48 10.79 4.74
CA LYS A 731 -22.07 9.52 5.35
C LYS A 731 -22.51 8.33 4.50
N ILE A 732 -21.63 7.35 4.36
CA ILE A 732 -21.91 6.07 3.68
C ILE A 732 -22.29 5.02 4.73
N TYR A 733 -23.50 4.44 4.63
CA TYR A 733 -24.06 3.56 5.67
C TYR A 733 -23.90 2.05 5.40
N ILE A 734 -23.20 1.67 4.33
CA ILE A 734 -23.09 0.27 3.88
C ILE A 734 -22.51 -0.64 4.96
N LYS A 735 -21.34 -0.28 5.50
CA LYS A 735 -20.60 -1.09 6.49
C LYS A 735 -21.43 -1.45 7.73
N PRO A 736 -22.14 -0.52 8.40
CA PRO A 736 -22.96 -0.88 9.56
C PRO A 736 -24.26 -1.61 9.21
N LEU A 737 -24.86 -1.38 8.03
CA LEU A 737 -26.16 -1.96 7.68
C LEU A 737 -26.07 -3.35 7.07
N LEU A 738 -25.07 -3.60 6.23
CA LEU A 738 -24.98 -4.84 5.45
C LEU A 738 -25.02 -6.13 6.29
N PRO A 739 -24.36 -6.21 7.48
CA PRO A 739 -24.48 -7.38 8.35
C PRO A 739 -25.91 -7.63 8.84
N GLY A 740 -26.67 -6.59 9.14
CA GLY A 740 -28.05 -6.70 9.62
C GLY A 740 -29.02 -7.11 8.50
N ILE A 741 -28.79 -6.62 7.28
CA ILE A 741 -29.52 -7.03 6.07
C ILE A 741 -29.32 -8.53 5.83
N ARG A 742 -28.07 -9.01 5.86
CA ARG A 742 -27.74 -10.44 5.67
C ARG A 742 -28.32 -11.36 6.75
N LYS A 743 -28.63 -10.82 7.93
CA LYS A 743 -29.32 -11.52 9.03
C LYS A 743 -30.84 -11.42 8.95
N GLY A 744 -31.40 -10.68 7.99
CA GLY A 744 -32.85 -10.46 7.84
C GLY A 744 -33.47 -9.62 8.97
N LEU A 745 -32.70 -8.72 9.59
CA LEU A 745 -33.16 -7.96 10.76
C LEU A 745 -34.05 -6.76 10.41
N TYR A 746 -33.94 -6.26 9.19
CA TYR A 746 -34.58 -5.02 8.76
C TYR A 746 -35.74 -5.32 7.82
N LYS A 747 -36.85 -4.59 7.99
CA LYS A 747 -38.03 -4.71 7.14
C LYS A 747 -38.12 -3.62 6.08
N GLY A 748 -37.52 -2.46 6.32
CA GLY A 748 -37.50 -1.36 5.37
C GLY A 748 -36.49 -0.31 5.79
N MET A 749 -36.07 0.53 4.85
CA MET A 749 -35.09 1.58 5.10
C MET A 749 -35.36 2.81 4.25
N SER A 750 -34.96 3.98 4.73
CA SER A 750 -35.07 5.24 4.00
C SER A 750 -33.83 6.11 4.22
N HIS A 751 -33.18 6.45 3.10
CA HIS A 751 -32.09 7.41 3.06
C HIS A 751 -32.69 8.82 3.09
N ILE A 752 -32.31 9.62 4.09
CA ILE A 752 -32.93 10.93 4.32
C ILE A 752 -32.15 12.00 3.57
N THR A 753 -32.73 12.47 2.47
CA THR A 753 -32.12 13.43 1.53
C THR A 753 -33.00 14.69 1.40
N GLY A 754 -33.13 15.25 0.20
CA GLY A 754 -34.09 16.33 -0.07
C GLY A 754 -35.53 15.86 0.22
N GLY A 755 -36.35 16.73 0.82
CA GLY A 755 -37.68 16.35 1.30
C GLY A 755 -37.71 15.81 2.74
N GLY A 756 -36.54 15.71 3.39
CA GLY A 756 -36.41 15.43 4.82
C GLY A 756 -37.14 14.15 5.24
N PHE A 757 -37.68 14.13 6.46
CA PHE A 757 -38.45 12.97 6.94
C PHE A 757 -39.80 12.85 6.21
N THR A 758 -40.42 13.99 5.90
CA THR A 758 -41.79 14.08 5.36
C THR A 758 -41.94 13.35 4.03
N GLU A 759 -40.97 13.49 3.12
CA GLU A 759 -41.09 12.97 1.75
C GLU A 759 -40.31 11.65 1.52
N ASN A 760 -39.31 11.34 2.37
CA ASN A 760 -38.45 10.17 2.18
C ASN A 760 -38.97 8.92 2.90
N ILE A 761 -39.42 9.02 4.15
CA ILE A 761 -39.84 7.84 4.93
C ILE A 761 -41.11 7.19 4.35
N PRO A 762 -42.12 7.93 3.86
CA PRO A 762 -43.30 7.31 3.26
C PRO A 762 -43.01 6.41 2.05
N ARG A 763 -41.85 6.57 1.38
CA ARG A 763 -41.44 5.76 0.22
C ARG A 763 -41.16 4.30 0.58
N ILE A 764 -41.03 3.95 1.86
CA ILE A 764 -40.90 2.58 2.33
C ILE A 764 -42.19 1.78 2.10
N PHE A 765 -43.35 2.44 2.15
CA PHE A 765 -44.65 1.79 2.08
C PHE A 765 -45.17 1.72 0.64
N SER A 766 -45.93 0.66 0.32
CA SER A 766 -46.62 0.59 -0.96
C SER A 766 -47.68 1.71 -1.08
N PRO A 767 -47.99 2.21 -2.29
CA PRO A 767 -49.01 3.25 -2.48
C PRO A 767 -50.40 2.88 -1.91
N GLU A 768 -50.72 1.58 -1.90
CA GLU A 768 -51.97 1.02 -1.39
C GLU A 768 -52.00 0.88 0.13
N SER A 769 -50.83 0.91 0.80
CA SER A 769 -50.71 0.75 2.25
C SER A 769 -51.35 1.91 3.02
N GLU A 770 -52.15 1.63 4.05
CA GLU A 770 -52.68 2.65 4.97
C GLU A 770 -51.69 3.05 6.09
N LEU A 771 -50.46 2.52 6.03
CA LEU A 771 -49.43 2.78 7.02
C LEU A 771 -48.75 4.14 6.79
N GLY A 772 -48.23 4.67 7.88
CA GLY A 772 -47.28 5.76 7.91
C GLY A 772 -46.45 5.67 9.18
N VAL A 773 -45.88 6.78 9.62
CA VAL A 773 -44.98 6.79 10.78
C VAL A 773 -45.28 7.90 11.75
N GLU A 774 -45.05 7.62 13.03
CA GLU A 774 -44.97 8.61 14.09
C GLU A 774 -43.50 8.76 14.49
N ILE A 775 -42.97 10.00 14.45
CA ILE A 775 -41.57 10.32 14.74
C ILE A 775 -41.49 11.20 15.99
N HIS A 776 -40.70 10.77 16.96
CA HIS A 776 -40.48 11.44 18.24
C HIS A 776 -39.20 12.29 18.15
N LEU A 777 -39.35 13.59 17.91
CA LEU A 777 -38.23 14.50 17.68
C LEU A 777 -37.41 14.80 18.95
N ASN A 778 -37.93 14.42 20.12
CA ASN A 778 -37.23 14.53 21.39
C ASN A 778 -36.30 13.32 21.67
N SER A 779 -36.27 12.31 20.79
CA SER A 779 -35.46 11.10 20.97
C SER A 779 -33.96 11.32 20.68
N TRP A 780 -33.58 12.44 20.04
CA TRP A 780 -32.20 12.84 19.86
C TRP A 780 -32.05 14.36 20.00
N GLU A 781 -30.83 14.80 20.29
CA GLU A 781 -30.55 16.24 20.31
C GLU A 781 -30.38 16.77 18.88
N LEU A 782 -31.10 17.84 18.55
CA LEU A 782 -30.95 18.54 17.28
C LEU A 782 -29.54 19.15 17.16
N PRO A 783 -28.73 18.78 16.15
CA PRO A 783 -27.39 19.35 15.98
C PRO A 783 -27.35 20.88 15.88
N ASN A 784 -26.26 21.49 16.38
CA ASN A 784 -26.09 22.95 16.45
C ASN A 784 -26.21 23.65 15.10
N LEU A 785 -25.79 23.00 14.00
CA LEU A 785 -25.97 23.53 12.65
C LEU A 785 -27.44 23.84 12.35
N TRP A 786 -28.35 22.95 12.71
CA TRP A 786 -29.77 23.13 12.44
C TRP A 786 -30.39 24.18 13.36
N LYS A 787 -30.02 24.20 14.65
CA LYS A 787 -30.38 25.29 15.57
C LYS A 787 -29.93 26.65 15.03
N TRP A 788 -28.73 26.72 14.47
CA TRP A 788 -28.20 27.93 13.84
C TRP A 788 -28.96 28.31 12.57
N ILE A 789 -29.25 27.36 11.68
CA ILE A 789 -30.07 27.58 10.46
C ILE A 789 -31.45 28.12 10.81
N MET A 790 -32.11 27.56 11.82
CA MET A 790 -33.42 28.04 12.29
C MET A 790 -33.33 29.47 12.79
N LYS A 791 -32.36 29.75 13.68
CA LYS A 791 -32.20 31.06 14.30
C LYS A 791 -31.83 32.16 13.30
N VAL A 792 -30.84 31.91 12.44
CA VAL A 792 -30.30 32.92 11.51
C VAL A 792 -31.17 33.03 10.27
N GLY A 793 -31.67 31.91 9.75
CA GLY A 793 -32.52 31.87 8.56
C GLY A 793 -34.01 32.11 8.83
N ASN A 794 -34.44 32.21 10.09
CA ASN A 794 -35.85 32.21 10.49
C ASN A 794 -36.62 31.02 9.87
N VAL A 795 -35.99 29.85 9.83
CA VAL A 795 -36.57 28.63 9.26
C VAL A 795 -37.44 27.96 10.31
N GLN A 796 -38.73 27.79 9.99
CA GLN A 796 -39.69 27.15 10.89
C GLN A 796 -39.36 25.65 11.08
N PRO A 797 -39.60 25.06 12.26
CA PRO A 797 -39.35 23.63 12.50
C PRO A 797 -39.98 22.71 11.46
N THR A 798 -41.20 23.03 11.00
CA THR A 798 -41.94 22.29 9.96
C THR A 798 -41.23 22.29 8.61
N GLU A 799 -40.62 23.41 8.23
CA GLU A 799 -39.82 23.53 7.01
C GLU A 799 -38.48 22.81 7.15
N LEU A 800 -37.88 22.86 8.35
CA LEU A 800 -36.62 22.19 8.64
C LEU A 800 -36.75 20.67 8.46
N VAL A 801 -37.74 20.02 9.09
CA VAL A 801 -37.97 18.56 8.97
C VAL A 801 -38.41 18.11 7.58
N ARG A 802 -38.97 19.04 6.79
CA ARG A 802 -39.33 18.81 5.39
C ARG A 802 -38.15 19.00 4.43
N THR A 803 -37.11 19.70 4.83
CA THR A 803 -36.00 20.03 3.93
C THR A 803 -34.75 19.22 4.23
N PHE A 804 -34.46 18.98 5.51
CA PHE A 804 -33.17 18.46 5.97
C PHE A 804 -33.30 17.17 6.77
N ASN A 805 -32.17 16.49 6.91
CA ASN A 805 -32.05 15.25 7.68
C ASN A 805 -32.06 15.47 9.21
N CYS A 806 -31.93 16.71 9.67
CA CYS A 806 -32.01 17.08 11.10
C CYS A 806 -31.12 16.24 12.04
N GLY A 807 -29.99 15.74 11.53
CA GLY A 807 -29.04 14.91 12.29
C GLY A 807 -29.22 13.40 12.11
N ILE A 808 -30.27 12.95 11.40
CA ILE A 808 -30.54 11.53 11.12
C ILE A 808 -30.52 11.31 9.60
N GLY A 809 -29.46 10.69 9.09
CA GLY A 809 -29.25 10.49 7.65
C GLY A 809 -29.87 9.22 7.07
N MET A 810 -30.18 8.23 7.90
CA MET A 810 -30.78 6.96 7.49
C MET A 810 -31.76 6.48 8.56
N VAL A 811 -32.90 5.95 8.14
CA VAL A 811 -33.93 5.37 9.02
C VAL A 811 -34.14 3.91 8.63
N ILE A 812 -34.17 3.03 9.62
CA ILE A 812 -34.49 1.60 9.44
C ILE A 812 -35.77 1.24 10.19
N VAL A 813 -36.60 0.39 9.57
CA VAL A 813 -37.81 -0.19 10.15
C VAL A 813 -37.49 -1.61 10.59
N VAL A 814 -37.78 -1.93 11.85
CA VAL A 814 -37.51 -3.24 12.44
C VAL A 814 -38.75 -3.77 13.16
N GLY A 815 -38.89 -5.11 13.19
CA GLY A 815 -39.89 -5.74 14.04
C GLY A 815 -39.64 -5.42 15.51
N GLU A 816 -40.70 -5.23 16.29
CA GLU A 816 -40.62 -4.92 17.73
C GLU A 816 -39.78 -5.96 18.50
N ASP A 817 -39.86 -7.23 18.11
CA ASP A 817 -39.11 -8.35 18.68
C ASP A 817 -37.63 -8.41 18.26
N LYS A 818 -37.23 -7.59 17.29
CA LYS A 818 -35.88 -7.57 16.69
C LYS A 818 -35.07 -6.32 16.99
N VAL A 819 -35.62 -5.37 17.75
CA VAL A 819 -34.98 -4.08 18.05
C VAL A 819 -33.59 -4.25 18.70
N ASP A 820 -33.49 -5.07 19.75
CA ASP A 820 -32.22 -5.27 20.48
C ASP A 820 -31.15 -5.92 19.60
N GLU A 821 -31.56 -6.88 18.77
CA GLU A 821 -30.66 -7.57 17.83
C GLU A 821 -30.18 -6.61 16.73
N ALA A 822 -31.06 -5.75 16.22
CA ALA A 822 -30.73 -4.71 15.25
C ALA A 822 -29.75 -3.69 15.82
N LEU A 823 -30.00 -3.16 17.03
CA LEU A 823 -29.11 -2.21 17.71
C LEU A 823 -27.73 -2.82 17.99
N LYS A 824 -27.69 -4.10 18.39
CA LYS A 824 -26.44 -4.83 18.58
C LYS A 824 -25.67 -4.97 17.26
N SER A 825 -26.35 -5.34 16.17
CA SER A 825 -25.73 -5.48 14.86
C SER A 825 -25.14 -4.15 14.34
N LEU A 826 -25.84 -3.03 14.57
CA LEU A 826 -25.33 -1.69 14.24
C LEU A 826 -24.05 -1.37 15.03
N LYS A 827 -24.04 -1.68 16.33
CA LYS A 827 -22.88 -1.47 17.21
C LYS A 827 -21.67 -2.29 16.80
N GLU A 828 -21.87 -3.55 16.43
CA GLU A 828 -20.83 -4.42 15.84
C GLU A 828 -20.29 -3.85 14.53
N GLY A 829 -21.14 -3.17 13.75
CA GLY A 829 -20.79 -2.45 12.53
C GLY A 829 -20.12 -1.08 12.75
N GLY A 830 -19.93 -0.66 14.01
CA GLY A 830 -19.31 0.61 14.38
C GLY A 830 -20.27 1.80 14.42
N GLU A 831 -21.57 1.57 14.47
CA GLU A 831 -22.61 2.61 14.45
C GLU A 831 -23.56 2.51 15.65
N SER A 832 -24.22 3.60 16.01
CA SER A 832 -25.27 3.59 17.05
C SER A 832 -26.59 4.08 16.48
N GLY A 833 -27.66 3.33 16.76
CA GLY A 833 -29.03 3.70 16.39
C GLY A 833 -29.78 4.38 17.53
N VAL A 834 -30.70 5.28 17.19
CA VAL A 834 -31.65 5.90 18.12
C VAL A 834 -33.06 5.44 17.78
N ILE A 835 -33.78 4.89 18.75
CA ILE A 835 -35.21 4.61 18.57
C ILE A 835 -35.95 5.94 18.46
N MET A 836 -36.48 6.23 17.28
CA MET A 836 -36.99 7.55 16.92
C MET A 836 -38.49 7.57 16.65
N GLY A 837 -39.18 6.44 16.74
CA GLY A 837 -40.60 6.37 16.41
C GLY A 837 -41.08 4.96 16.09
N LYS A 838 -42.24 4.89 15.46
CA LYS A 838 -42.90 3.63 15.10
C LYS A 838 -43.80 3.78 13.87
N VAL A 839 -44.12 2.66 13.26
CA VAL A 839 -45.12 2.56 12.19
C VAL A 839 -46.54 2.62 12.78
N VAL A 840 -47.42 3.40 12.15
CA VAL A 840 -48.81 3.64 12.58
C VAL A 840 -49.81 3.44 11.43
N LYS A 841 -51.08 3.19 11.72
CA LYS A 841 -52.18 3.11 10.73
C LYS A 841 -52.70 4.48 10.30
N LYS A 842 -51.81 5.34 9.84
CA LYS A 842 -52.14 6.66 9.31
C LYS A 842 -51.10 7.06 8.29
N LYS A 843 -51.52 7.24 7.03
CA LYS A 843 -50.65 7.64 5.92
C LYS A 843 -49.89 8.93 6.25
N GLY A 844 -48.62 8.97 5.86
CA GLY A 844 -47.74 10.13 6.00
C GLY A 844 -46.85 10.06 7.25
N VAL A 845 -46.40 11.24 7.68
CA VAL A 845 -45.50 11.40 8.83
C VAL A 845 -46.18 12.28 9.87
N GLU A 846 -46.28 11.77 11.10
CA GLU A 846 -46.73 12.50 12.27
C GLU A 846 -45.54 12.83 13.17
N TYR A 847 -45.35 14.12 13.48
CA TYR A 847 -44.26 14.59 14.32
C TYR A 847 -44.74 14.82 15.75
N VAL A 848 -44.07 14.20 16.71
CA VAL A 848 -44.29 14.38 18.14
C VAL A 848 -43.11 15.15 18.74
N GLY A 849 -43.40 16.24 19.46
CA GLY A 849 -42.38 17.09 20.09
C GLY A 849 -41.76 18.13 19.15
N LEU A 850 -42.39 18.47 18.02
CA LEU A 850 -41.87 19.46 17.08
C LEU A 850 -41.75 20.86 17.70
N GLU A 851 -42.65 21.17 18.64
CA GLU A 851 -42.64 22.39 19.43
C GLU A 851 -41.40 22.55 20.32
N SER A 852 -40.65 21.48 20.61
CA SER A 852 -39.41 21.56 21.38
C SER A 852 -38.25 22.19 20.60
N TRP A 853 -38.39 22.27 19.28
CA TRP A 853 -37.40 22.89 18.39
C TRP A 853 -37.76 24.33 18.03
N ALA A 854 -38.96 24.80 18.38
CA ALA A 854 -39.49 26.13 18.02
C ALA A 854 -38.86 27.30 18.79
#